data_AF-A0A4Q2DGD8-F1
#
_entry.id   AF-A0A4Q2DGD8-F1
#
_cell.length_a   1.000
_cell.length_b   1.000
_cell.length_c   1.000
_cell.angle_alpha   90.00
_cell.angle_beta   90.00
_cell.angle_gamma   90.00
#
_symmetry.space_group_name_H-M   'P 1'
#
loop_
_entity.id
_entity.type
_entity.pdbx_description
1 polymer ?
#
loop_
_entity_poly.entity_id
_entity_poly.type
_entity_poly.pdbx_seq_one_letter_code
_entity_poly.pdbx_strand_id
1 'polypeptide(L)'
;MRLYRNSLMFKADINFVLFNKKNKYFVEMARKALTQYIKYKAPKEYVDKLIPSYAPGCKRLIIDPGYLKALHRPNVSLRWDPIESIVEEGIKLKSGEVVPLDVIIFGTGYSLEVVDLNIRGSEGTTVKDYYGTKGGPAAYMGTCFPGFPNLFALLGPNSAIGHASVIFNEEAQIQHALQLVKPVVDGTAKSFEVKHEATDDYNEWLHKRLSTSVWTDCSSYYQLDGQGSKNVATFPGPVALFWWQLRKPRWEVFKAVGADAWERQRVFSGYKRNQGKQKHLSYETNAVLIESWRDAIYHFGQEGLHNILVIDLLGPSLEDLFDMCGRKFSIKTVCMAAKQMITRVQTIHEKNLIYRDIKPDNFLIGRPASKGSNIIHVVDFGMAKQYRDPKTKQHIPYRERKSLSGTARYMSINTHLGREQSRRDDLEALGHVFMYFLRGSLPWQGLKAATNKQKYEKIGEKKQTTPIKELCDGFPEEFAIYLNYVRKLGFEETPDYDFLRELFTKVMRSSGDVDDGVFDWNLLNDGGGWEASVGRPQVPPQIQQPDRRRDQDRRRSGAGNVVPPSPALVRHGSKGRKGPNGVPGTPTGQYMPPSAVAQMNAPNRMSGPPQQHPYASAGGYDYAAADEPYGQQQYRGEAGVSQTGDFNQQQIHEEPPKPSLLRILTCRC
;
A
#
# COMPACT_ATOMS: atom_id res chain seq x y z
N MET A 1 15.79 16.38 6.18
CA MET A 1 14.42 15.89 5.85
C MET A 1 13.25 16.71 6.40
N ARG A 2 13.19 17.08 7.69
CA ARG A 2 11.96 17.71 8.23
C ARG A 2 11.82 19.20 7.94
N LEU A 3 12.91 19.96 7.98
CA LEU A 3 12.97 21.29 7.33
C LEU A 3 12.54 21.22 5.86
N TYR A 4 12.85 20.14 5.13
CA TYR A 4 12.41 19.95 3.74
C TYR A 4 10.88 19.72 3.64
N ARG A 5 10.30 18.75 4.36
CA ARG A 5 8.82 18.56 4.40
C ARG A 5 8.10 19.84 4.84
N ASN A 6 8.59 20.54 5.87
CA ASN A 6 8.01 21.80 6.33
C ASN A 6 8.16 22.90 5.27
N SER A 7 9.29 22.96 4.54
CA SER A 7 9.45 23.92 3.43
C SER A 7 8.53 23.62 2.24
N LEU A 8 8.20 22.36 1.97
CA LEU A 8 7.21 21.99 0.95
C LEU A 8 5.81 22.41 1.37
N MET A 9 5.43 22.20 2.64
CA MET A 9 4.13 22.66 3.16
C MET A 9 4.05 24.18 3.21
N PHE A 10 5.11 24.88 3.61
CA PHE A 10 5.19 26.35 3.58
C PHE A 10 5.09 26.89 2.15
N LYS A 11 5.78 26.27 1.17
CA LYS A 11 5.63 26.60 -0.26
C LYS A 11 4.22 26.34 -0.79
N ALA A 12 3.54 25.30 -0.31
CA ALA A 12 2.13 25.05 -0.64
C ALA A 12 1.20 26.09 -0.02
N ASP A 13 1.41 26.46 1.24
CA ASP A 13 0.62 27.46 1.96
C ASP A 13 0.78 28.88 1.40
N ILE A 14 1.94 29.23 0.84
CA ILE A 14 2.09 30.46 0.04
C ILE A 14 1.08 30.49 -1.12
N ASN A 15 0.83 29.35 -1.78
CA ASN A 15 -0.14 29.29 -2.87
C ASN A 15 -1.59 29.48 -2.39
N PHE A 16 -1.92 29.27 -1.11
CA PHE A 16 -3.26 29.53 -0.58
C PHE A 16 -3.68 31.01 -0.75
N VAL A 17 -2.73 31.94 -0.87
CA VAL A 17 -2.99 33.35 -1.19
C VAL A 17 -3.83 33.50 -2.48
N LEU A 18 -3.66 32.61 -3.46
CA LEU A 18 -4.43 32.62 -4.72
C LEU A 18 -5.89 32.15 -4.56
N PHE A 19 -6.23 31.46 -3.47
CA PHE A 19 -7.55 30.84 -3.30
C PHE A 19 -8.54 31.71 -2.50
N ASN A 20 -8.12 32.90 -2.06
CA ASN A 20 -8.94 33.88 -1.36
C ASN A 20 -9.23 35.09 -2.25
N LYS A 21 -10.52 35.34 -2.52
CA LYS A 21 -11.02 36.41 -3.41
C LYS A 21 -10.61 37.82 -2.97
N LYS A 22 -10.28 38.02 -1.69
CA LYS A 22 -9.81 39.31 -1.16
C LYS A 22 -8.42 39.68 -1.71
N ASN A 23 -7.61 38.70 -2.10
CA ASN A 23 -6.24 38.88 -2.60
C ASN A 23 -6.21 39.23 -4.11
N LYS A 24 -7.07 40.15 -4.54
CA LYS A 24 -7.35 40.47 -5.97
C LYS A 24 -6.09 40.61 -6.84
N TYR A 25 -5.06 41.28 -6.33
CA TYR A 25 -3.78 41.46 -7.02
C TYR A 25 -3.11 40.13 -7.42
N PHE A 26 -2.99 39.19 -6.46
CA PHE A 26 -2.36 37.89 -6.70
C PHE A 26 -3.21 37.00 -7.61
N VAL A 27 -4.54 37.02 -7.44
CA VAL A 27 -5.49 36.27 -8.28
C VAL A 27 -5.40 36.75 -9.74
N GLU A 28 -5.37 38.05 -9.97
CA GLU A 28 -5.30 38.64 -11.31
C GLU A 28 -3.92 38.48 -11.96
N MET A 29 -2.84 38.59 -11.18
CA MET A 29 -1.48 38.26 -11.64
C MET A 29 -1.39 36.80 -12.08
N ALA A 30 -1.95 35.86 -11.31
CA ALA A 30 -2.01 34.45 -11.70
C ALA A 30 -2.91 34.22 -12.93
N ARG A 31 -4.07 34.91 -13.03
CA ARG A 31 -4.94 34.85 -14.23
C ARG A 31 -4.16 35.27 -15.47
N LYS A 32 -3.45 36.40 -15.42
CA LYS A 32 -2.62 36.90 -16.52
C LYS A 32 -1.51 35.93 -16.91
N ALA A 33 -0.73 35.42 -15.94
CA ALA A 33 0.35 34.47 -16.20
C ALA A 33 -0.16 33.17 -16.85
N LEU A 34 -1.23 32.56 -16.31
CA LEU A 34 -1.83 31.34 -16.86
C LEU A 34 -2.47 31.57 -18.23
N THR A 35 -3.10 32.72 -18.45
CA THR A 35 -3.66 33.11 -19.76
C THR A 35 -2.56 33.21 -20.82
N GLN A 36 -1.43 33.86 -20.50
CA GLN A 36 -0.31 33.97 -21.43
C GLN A 36 0.35 32.61 -21.69
N TYR A 37 0.43 31.72 -20.69
CA TYR A 37 0.89 30.35 -20.89
C TYR A 37 0.02 29.59 -21.88
N ILE A 38 -1.31 29.66 -21.75
CA ILE A 38 -2.26 29.04 -22.70
C ILE A 38 -2.10 29.66 -24.10
N LYS A 39 -2.05 30.99 -24.21
CA LYS A 39 -1.84 31.71 -25.48
C LYS A 39 -0.54 31.35 -26.19
N TYR A 40 0.51 30.99 -25.44
CA TYR A 40 1.80 30.59 -25.97
C TYR A 40 1.90 29.09 -26.30
N LYS A 41 1.12 28.23 -25.62
CA LYS A 41 1.24 26.76 -25.77
C LYS A 41 0.12 26.09 -26.58
N ALA A 42 -1.07 26.66 -26.67
CA ALA A 42 -2.20 26.07 -27.41
C ALA A 42 -2.21 26.46 -28.91
N PRO A 43 -2.89 25.70 -29.79
CA PRO A 43 -3.20 26.13 -31.14
C PRO A 43 -4.07 27.39 -31.13
N LYS A 44 -3.75 28.38 -31.98
CA LYS A 44 -4.40 29.71 -31.98
C LYS A 44 -5.92 29.64 -32.11
N GLU A 45 -6.42 28.71 -32.94
CA GLU A 45 -7.84 28.44 -33.18
C GLU A 45 -8.64 28.01 -31.93
N TYR A 46 -7.99 27.47 -30.90
CA TYR A 46 -8.65 26.99 -29.68
C TYR A 46 -8.41 27.89 -28.45
N VAL A 47 -7.53 28.89 -28.54
CA VAL A 47 -7.10 29.73 -27.41
C VAL A 47 -8.27 30.29 -26.60
N ASP A 48 -9.22 30.96 -27.25
CA ASP A 48 -10.34 31.64 -26.57
C ASP A 48 -11.38 30.66 -26.00
N LYS A 49 -11.34 29.39 -26.41
CA LYS A 49 -12.17 28.30 -25.86
C LYS A 49 -11.46 27.52 -24.74
N LEU A 50 -10.13 27.62 -24.66
CA LEU A 50 -9.28 26.94 -23.65
C LEU A 50 -9.01 27.83 -22.42
N ILE A 51 -9.08 29.16 -22.55
CA ILE A 51 -8.92 30.09 -21.42
C ILE A 51 -10.15 30.00 -20.50
N PRO A 52 -10.00 29.67 -19.20
CA PRO A 52 -11.13 29.62 -18.27
C PRO A 52 -11.71 31.01 -17.94
N SER A 53 -13.04 31.11 -17.94
CA SER A 53 -13.76 32.30 -17.47
C SER A 53 -13.60 32.51 -15.95
N TYR A 54 -13.65 31.43 -15.18
CA TYR A 54 -13.55 31.44 -13.72
C TYR A 54 -12.14 31.78 -13.18
N ALA A 55 -12.05 32.05 -11.87
CA ALA A 55 -10.79 32.40 -11.22
C ALA A 55 -9.81 31.20 -11.14
N PRO A 56 -8.49 31.41 -11.28
CA PRO A 56 -7.49 30.37 -11.02
C PRO A 56 -7.70 29.69 -9.67
N GLY A 57 -7.65 28.36 -9.64
CA GLY A 57 -7.85 27.57 -8.42
C GLY A 57 -9.30 27.22 -8.09
N CYS A 58 -10.32 27.80 -8.75
CA CYS A 58 -11.72 27.37 -8.56
C CYS A 58 -11.90 25.89 -8.91
N LYS A 59 -11.25 25.44 -9.99
CA LYS A 59 -10.98 24.03 -10.27
C LYS A 59 -9.50 23.74 -10.00
N ARG A 60 -9.17 22.48 -9.70
CA ARG A 60 -7.80 22.04 -9.42
C ARG A 60 -6.85 22.49 -10.53
N LEU A 61 -5.79 23.21 -10.18
CA LEU A 61 -4.74 23.58 -11.12
C LEU A 61 -3.98 22.32 -11.56
N ILE A 62 -3.79 22.16 -12.87
CA ILE A 62 -3.11 21.02 -13.49
C ILE A 62 -1.73 21.51 -13.96
N ILE A 63 -0.68 20.75 -13.62
CA ILE A 63 0.66 20.96 -14.20
C ILE A 63 0.62 20.35 -15.61
N ASP A 64 0.84 21.16 -16.64
CA ASP A 64 0.79 20.71 -18.03
C ASP A 64 1.94 19.73 -18.34
N PRO A 65 1.67 18.44 -18.66
CA PRO A 65 2.70 17.47 -19.01
C PRO A 65 3.07 17.53 -20.51
N GLY A 66 2.55 18.52 -21.25
CA GLY A 66 2.57 18.57 -22.72
C GLY A 66 1.19 18.34 -23.36
N TYR A 67 0.11 18.40 -22.57
CA TYR A 67 -1.28 18.36 -23.04
C TYR A 67 -1.57 19.49 -24.04
N LEU A 68 -1.22 20.74 -23.72
CA LEU A 68 -1.45 21.86 -24.66
C LEU A 68 -0.62 21.72 -25.94
N LYS A 69 0.58 21.13 -25.85
CA LYS A 69 1.41 20.80 -27.02
C LYS A 69 0.78 19.68 -27.87
N ALA A 70 0.14 18.69 -27.26
CA ALA A 70 -0.50 17.58 -27.96
C ALA A 70 -1.69 18.02 -28.83
N LEU A 71 -2.30 19.19 -28.54
CA LEU A 71 -3.37 19.79 -29.35
C LEU A 71 -2.90 20.30 -30.72
N HIS A 72 -1.58 20.46 -30.95
CA HIS A 72 -1.02 20.83 -32.27
C HIS A 72 -0.82 19.61 -33.20
N ARG A 73 -1.22 18.40 -32.78
CA ARG A 73 -1.08 17.20 -33.63
C ARG A 73 -2.12 17.23 -34.75
N PRO A 74 -1.75 16.95 -36.02
CA PRO A 74 -2.72 16.95 -37.14
C PRO A 74 -3.79 15.85 -37.02
N ASN A 75 -3.60 14.88 -36.11
CA ASN A 75 -4.57 13.81 -35.82
C ASN A 75 -5.42 14.09 -34.55
N VAL A 76 -5.43 15.33 -34.04
CA VAL A 76 -6.20 15.74 -32.85
C VAL A 76 -7.02 16.97 -33.22
N SER A 77 -8.34 16.91 -33.00
CA SER A 77 -9.25 18.04 -33.13
C SER A 77 -10.10 18.17 -31.87
N LEU A 78 -10.52 19.40 -31.57
CA LEU A 78 -11.42 19.68 -30.45
C LEU A 78 -12.82 20.02 -30.97
N ARG A 79 -13.85 19.61 -30.22
CA ARG A 79 -15.26 19.89 -30.48
C ARG A 79 -15.90 20.48 -29.21
N TRP A 80 -16.76 21.48 -29.39
CA TRP A 80 -17.52 22.14 -28.31
C TRP A 80 -19.04 22.02 -28.47
N ASP A 81 -19.51 21.49 -29.60
CA ASP A 81 -20.91 21.13 -29.78
C ASP A 81 -21.23 19.93 -28.88
N PRO A 82 -22.27 19.98 -28.02
CA PRO A 82 -22.61 18.85 -27.17
C PRO A 82 -23.04 17.62 -27.97
N ILE A 83 -22.79 16.45 -27.39
CA ILE A 83 -23.33 15.18 -27.90
C ILE A 83 -24.85 15.18 -27.68
N GLU A 84 -25.62 14.80 -28.70
CA GLU A 84 -27.06 14.55 -28.62
C GLU A 84 -27.33 13.08 -28.30
N SER A 85 -26.71 12.18 -29.07
CA SER A 85 -26.86 10.73 -28.91
C SER A 85 -25.64 9.96 -29.44
N ILE A 86 -25.58 8.68 -29.10
CA ILE A 86 -24.72 7.69 -29.75
C ILE A 86 -25.53 7.08 -30.89
N VAL A 87 -24.89 6.82 -32.03
CA VAL A 87 -25.47 6.19 -33.22
C VAL A 87 -24.61 5.01 -33.64
N GLU A 88 -25.06 4.19 -34.60
CA GLU A 88 -24.38 2.93 -34.98
C GLU A 88 -22.96 3.18 -35.51
N GLU A 89 -22.78 4.30 -36.21
CA GLU A 89 -21.54 4.74 -36.85
C GLU A 89 -20.64 5.61 -35.96
N GLY A 90 -21.09 6.03 -34.77
CA GLY A 90 -20.35 6.95 -33.88
C GLY A 90 -21.22 7.78 -32.94
N ILE A 91 -21.14 9.11 -33.03
CA ILE A 91 -22.01 10.03 -32.27
C ILE A 91 -22.73 11.02 -33.17
N LYS A 92 -23.89 11.48 -32.71
CA LYS A 92 -24.60 12.65 -33.25
C LYS A 92 -24.37 13.85 -32.32
N LEU A 93 -23.94 14.97 -32.88
CA LEU A 93 -23.81 16.26 -32.18
C LEU A 93 -25.11 17.08 -32.30
N LYS A 94 -25.33 18.07 -31.42
CA LYS A 94 -26.57 18.86 -31.40
C LYS A 94 -26.77 19.79 -32.60
N SER A 95 -25.74 20.06 -33.40
CA SER A 95 -25.86 20.64 -34.74
C SER A 95 -26.51 19.71 -35.77
N GLY A 96 -26.58 18.41 -35.49
CA GLY A 96 -26.92 17.36 -36.46
C GLY A 96 -25.72 16.72 -37.16
N GLU A 97 -24.49 17.21 -36.95
CA GLU A 97 -23.26 16.55 -37.44
C GLU A 97 -23.16 15.15 -36.81
N VAL A 98 -23.12 14.10 -37.65
CA VAL A 98 -22.70 12.76 -37.22
C VAL A 98 -21.18 12.68 -37.35
N VAL A 99 -20.51 12.47 -36.22
CA VAL A 99 -19.06 12.24 -36.17
C VAL A 99 -18.84 10.72 -36.09
N PRO A 100 -18.37 10.08 -37.17
CA PRO A 100 -18.17 8.64 -37.17
C PRO A 100 -16.91 8.26 -36.38
N LEU A 101 -17.02 7.24 -35.53
CA LEU A 101 -16.02 6.91 -34.51
C LEU A 101 -15.87 5.40 -34.35
N ASP A 102 -14.63 4.95 -34.19
CA ASP A 102 -14.29 3.54 -34.03
C ASP A 102 -14.13 3.17 -32.53
N VAL A 103 -13.89 4.17 -31.66
CA VAL A 103 -13.82 4.01 -30.20
C VAL A 103 -14.38 5.25 -29.48
N ILE A 104 -15.24 5.04 -28.48
CA ILE A 104 -15.70 6.08 -27.53
C ILE A 104 -15.13 5.79 -26.14
N ILE A 105 -14.39 6.74 -25.57
CA ILE A 105 -13.80 6.68 -24.23
C ILE A 105 -14.56 7.64 -23.31
N PHE A 106 -15.31 7.08 -22.36
CA PHE A 106 -16.12 7.83 -21.41
C PHE A 106 -15.32 8.31 -20.19
N GLY A 107 -15.23 9.63 -20.01
CA GLY A 107 -14.84 10.26 -18.77
C GLY A 107 -16.04 10.51 -17.86
N THR A 108 -16.56 9.44 -17.22
CA THR A 108 -17.76 9.48 -16.35
C THR A 108 -17.60 10.25 -15.03
N GLY A 109 -16.38 10.68 -14.69
CA GLY A 109 -16.09 11.38 -13.43
C GLY A 109 -16.22 10.47 -12.21
N TYR A 110 -16.58 11.07 -11.07
CA TYR A 110 -16.82 10.38 -9.80
C TYR A 110 -17.95 11.10 -9.05
N SER A 111 -18.90 10.36 -8.48
CA SER A 111 -19.84 10.94 -7.52
C SER A 111 -19.13 11.18 -6.17
N LEU A 112 -19.47 12.28 -5.49
CA LEU A 112 -19.12 12.50 -4.08
C LEU A 112 -20.25 12.09 -3.12
N GLU A 113 -21.31 11.47 -3.63
CA GLU A 113 -22.32 10.85 -2.77
C GLU A 113 -21.66 9.80 -1.87
N VAL A 114 -21.96 9.87 -0.59
CA VAL A 114 -21.36 8.97 0.39
C VAL A 114 -22.01 7.59 0.22
N VAL A 115 -21.16 6.61 -0.11
CA VAL A 115 -21.52 5.18 -0.17
C VAL A 115 -22.33 4.81 1.06
N ASP A 116 -23.38 4.01 0.87
CA ASP A 116 -24.42 3.72 1.88
C ASP A 116 -23.90 2.85 3.05
N LEU A 117 -23.02 3.45 3.85
CA LEU A 117 -22.49 2.90 5.09
C LEU A 117 -23.63 2.86 6.09
N ASN A 118 -24.17 1.66 6.30
CA ASN A 118 -25.25 1.36 7.25
C ASN A 118 -24.77 1.40 8.72
N ILE A 119 -24.06 2.49 9.07
CA ILE A 119 -23.61 2.84 10.41
C ILE A 119 -24.70 3.70 11.05
N ARG A 120 -25.25 3.24 12.16
CA ARG A 120 -26.22 3.97 12.98
C ARG A 120 -25.53 4.58 14.21
N GLY A 121 -25.96 5.79 14.57
CA GLY A 121 -25.49 6.51 15.74
C GLY A 121 -26.08 5.98 17.04
N SER A 122 -25.75 6.63 18.16
CA SER A 122 -26.32 6.35 19.49
C SER A 122 -27.85 6.49 19.53
N GLU A 123 -28.41 7.33 18.66
CA GLU A 123 -29.86 7.58 18.50
C GLU A 123 -30.49 6.77 17.36
N GLY A 124 -29.77 5.81 16.76
CA GLY A 124 -30.28 4.93 15.70
C GLY A 124 -30.36 5.55 14.30
N THR A 125 -30.17 6.87 14.16
CA THR A 125 -30.06 7.60 12.89
C THR A 125 -28.79 7.20 12.10
N THR A 126 -28.82 7.24 10.77
CA THR A 126 -27.64 7.01 9.93
C THR A 126 -26.89 8.31 9.65
N VAL A 127 -25.62 8.20 9.24
CA VAL A 127 -24.81 9.37 8.82
C VAL A 127 -25.48 10.13 7.66
N LYS A 128 -26.21 9.41 6.79
CA LYS A 128 -26.99 9.95 5.68
C LYS A 128 -28.19 10.77 6.15
N ASP A 129 -28.93 10.28 7.15
CA ASP A 129 -30.04 11.02 7.78
C ASP A 129 -29.51 12.30 8.43
N TYR A 130 -28.38 12.21 9.15
CA TYR A 130 -27.70 13.36 9.75
C TYR A 130 -27.31 14.41 8.70
N TYR A 131 -26.73 14.01 7.57
CA TYR A 131 -26.44 14.92 6.45
C TYR A 131 -27.71 15.57 5.88
N GLY A 132 -28.84 14.84 5.85
CA GLY A 132 -30.15 15.41 5.53
C GLY A 132 -30.51 16.59 6.44
N THR A 133 -30.34 16.45 7.76
CA THR A 133 -30.59 17.54 8.73
C THR A 133 -29.66 18.76 8.57
N LYS A 134 -28.56 18.63 7.82
CA LYS A 134 -27.53 19.66 7.63
C LYS A 134 -27.44 20.19 6.19
N GLY A 135 -28.41 19.87 5.33
CA GLY A 135 -28.43 20.30 3.93
C GLY A 135 -27.22 19.75 3.16
N GLY A 136 -26.97 18.45 3.28
CA GLY A 136 -25.81 17.76 2.71
C GLY A 136 -24.63 17.65 3.69
N PRO A 137 -23.56 16.92 3.31
CA PRO A 137 -22.47 16.52 4.20
C PRO A 137 -21.90 17.63 5.10
N ALA A 138 -21.66 17.27 6.36
CA ALA A 138 -21.11 18.13 7.41
C ALA A 138 -20.40 17.26 8.48
N ALA A 139 -19.37 17.79 9.13
CA ALA A 139 -18.66 17.13 10.23
C ALA A 139 -17.83 18.13 11.03
N TYR A 140 -17.42 17.78 12.26
CA TYR A 140 -16.44 18.56 13.01
C TYR A 140 -15.04 18.27 12.48
N MET A 141 -14.37 19.31 11.97
CA MET A 141 -13.04 19.22 11.34
C MET A 141 -12.95 18.12 10.25
N GLY A 142 -14.04 17.82 9.56
CA GLY A 142 -14.12 16.73 8.58
C GLY A 142 -13.84 15.32 9.14
N THR A 143 -13.86 15.17 10.47
CA THR A 143 -13.30 13.99 11.17
C THR A 143 -14.32 13.34 12.10
N CYS A 144 -15.01 14.12 12.94
CA CYS A 144 -15.93 13.60 13.97
C CYS A 144 -17.39 13.97 13.65
N PHE A 145 -18.34 13.10 13.99
CA PHE A 145 -19.77 13.30 13.73
C PHE A 145 -20.57 13.28 15.05
N PRO A 146 -21.45 14.27 15.30
CA PRO A 146 -22.26 14.30 16.51
C PRO A 146 -23.35 13.21 16.43
N GLY A 147 -23.64 12.55 17.56
CA GLY A 147 -24.48 11.34 17.60
C GLY A 147 -23.78 10.04 17.16
N PHE A 148 -22.51 10.08 16.72
CA PHE A 148 -21.75 8.88 16.33
C PHE A 148 -20.49 8.72 17.22
N PRO A 149 -20.64 8.27 18.48
CA PRO A 149 -19.52 8.07 19.38
C PRO A 149 -18.46 7.14 18.78
N ASN A 150 -17.19 7.51 18.90
CA ASN A 150 -16.03 6.79 18.37
C ASN A 150 -15.98 6.60 16.83
N LEU A 151 -16.85 7.25 16.05
CA LEU A 151 -16.77 7.26 14.58
C LEU A 151 -15.83 8.38 14.09
N PHE A 152 -14.79 8.01 13.35
CA PHE A 152 -13.81 8.94 12.80
C PHE A 152 -13.64 8.73 11.29
N ALA A 153 -13.87 9.78 10.50
CA ALA A 153 -13.58 9.79 9.07
C ALA A 153 -12.17 10.34 8.78
N LEU A 154 -11.50 9.73 7.82
CA LEU A 154 -10.37 10.34 7.10
C LEU A 154 -10.89 10.86 5.77
N LEU A 155 -10.41 12.03 5.35
CA LEU A 155 -10.87 12.75 4.14
C LEU A 155 -12.40 13.01 4.10
N GLY A 156 -13.03 13.16 5.27
CA GLY A 156 -14.46 13.47 5.41
C GLY A 156 -14.85 14.91 5.03
N PRO A 157 -16.10 15.35 5.33
CA PRO A 157 -16.65 16.61 4.82
C PRO A 157 -15.77 17.82 5.05
N ASN A 158 -15.54 18.60 3.99
CA ASN A 158 -14.74 19.83 3.98
C ASN A 158 -13.31 19.70 4.54
N SER A 159 -12.67 18.54 4.36
CA SER A 159 -11.27 18.28 4.76
C SER A 159 -10.27 18.30 3.60
N ALA A 160 -10.69 18.21 2.33
CA ALA A 160 -9.77 18.16 1.20
C ALA A 160 -9.17 19.55 0.90
N ILE A 161 -7.89 19.62 0.57
CA ILE A 161 -7.19 20.89 0.27
C ILE A 161 -6.72 20.93 -1.18
N GLY A 162 -7.27 21.87 -1.96
CA GLY A 162 -7.05 21.97 -3.41
C GLY A 162 -5.68 22.51 -3.85
N HIS A 163 -4.80 22.91 -2.92
CA HIS A 163 -3.49 23.54 -3.18
C HIS A 163 -2.29 22.79 -2.58
N ALA A 164 -2.52 21.66 -1.90
CA ALA A 164 -1.51 20.92 -1.15
C ALA A 164 -1.79 19.40 -1.19
N SER A 165 -1.08 18.62 -0.36
CA SER A 165 -1.23 17.16 -0.31
C SER A 165 -2.33 16.72 0.65
N VAL A 166 -3.32 15.96 0.15
CA VAL A 166 -4.37 15.34 0.99
C VAL A 166 -3.79 14.37 2.02
N ILE A 167 -2.65 13.73 1.73
CA ILE A 167 -1.97 12.79 2.65
C ILE A 167 -1.57 13.50 3.96
N PHE A 168 -1.23 14.80 3.91
CA PHE A 168 -0.91 15.57 5.11
C PHE A 168 -2.16 15.85 5.96
N ASN A 169 -3.33 15.98 5.32
CA ASN A 169 -4.60 16.14 6.02
C ASN A 169 -5.00 14.82 6.69
N GLU A 170 -4.85 13.70 5.99
CA GLU A 170 -5.04 12.35 6.55
C GLU A 170 -4.08 12.10 7.72
N GLU A 171 -2.79 12.44 7.60
CA GLU A 171 -1.82 12.41 8.71
C GLU A 171 -2.33 13.22 9.92
N ALA A 172 -2.84 14.44 9.71
CA ALA A 172 -3.37 15.27 10.79
C ALA A 172 -4.65 14.71 11.42
N GLN A 173 -5.58 14.18 10.61
CA GLN A 173 -6.82 13.55 11.09
C GLN A 173 -6.54 12.26 11.87
N ILE A 174 -5.59 11.44 11.41
CA ILE A 174 -5.12 10.24 12.14
C ILE A 174 -4.54 10.65 13.50
N GLN A 175 -3.69 11.68 13.57
CA GLN A 175 -3.14 12.15 14.86
C GLN A 175 -4.20 12.75 15.80
N HIS A 176 -5.29 13.30 15.27
CA HIS A 176 -6.44 13.74 16.07
C HIS A 176 -7.24 12.54 16.60
N ALA A 177 -7.64 11.64 15.69
CA ALA A 177 -8.42 10.45 16.02
C ALA A 177 -7.68 9.54 17.02
N LEU A 178 -6.37 9.33 16.87
CA LEU A 178 -5.57 8.54 17.82
C LEU A 178 -5.58 9.12 19.25
N GLN A 179 -5.68 10.44 19.41
CA GLN A 179 -5.80 11.05 20.75
C GLN A 179 -7.17 10.78 21.39
N LEU A 180 -8.24 10.64 20.59
CA LEU A 180 -9.60 10.30 21.04
C LEU A 180 -9.80 8.79 21.23
N VAL A 181 -9.23 7.97 20.35
CA VAL A 181 -9.31 6.50 20.39
C VAL A 181 -8.48 5.92 21.53
N LYS A 182 -7.30 6.50 21.84
CA LYS A 182 -6.39 5.91 22.83
C LYS A 182 -7.04 5.67 24.21
N PRO A 183 -7.73 6.62 24.86
CA PRO A 183 -8.35 6.37 26.16
C PRO A 183 -9.42 5.28 26.14
N VAL A 184 -10.10 5.10 25.00
CA VAL A 184 -11.10 4.03 24.78
C VAL A 184 -10.41 2.66 24.69
N VAL A 185 -9.33 2.56 23.92
CA VAL A 185 -8.52 1.33 23.81
C VAL A 185 -7.79 1.00 25.11
N ASP A 186 -7.36 2.01 25.87
CA ASP A 186 -6.77 1.86 27.20
C ASP A 186 -7.81 1.50 28.29
N GLY A 187 -9.11 1.46 27.97
CA GLY A 187 -10.19 1.18 28.93
C GLY A 187 -10.42 2.28 29.98
N THR A 188 -9.91 3.49 29.75
CA THR A 188 -10.00 4.64 30.67
C THR A 188 -11.16 5.60 30.35
N ALA A 189 -11.77 5.43 29.18
CA ALA A 189 -13.07 5.97 28.77
C ALA A 189 -13.84 4.90 27.96
N LYS A 190 -15.16 5.04 27.81
CA LYS A 190 -15.97 4.18 26.91
C LYS A 190 -16.16 4.78 25.53
N SER A 191 -16.36 6.10 25.44
CA SER A 191 -16.45 6.80 24.17
C SER A 191 -16.21 8.30 24.27
N PHE A 192 -15.92 8.90 23.11
CA PHE A 192 -16.03 10.33 22.87
C PHE A 192 -16.98 10.59 21.70
N GLU A 193 -17.89 11.54 21.87
CA GLU A 193 -18.84 12.03 20.87
C GLU A 193 -18.70 13.55 20.77
N VAL A 194 -18.64 14.13 19.57
CA VAL A 194 -18.57 15.59 19.42
C VAL A 194 -19.96 16.21 19.62
N LYS A 195 -20.04 17.39 20.25
CA LYS A 195 -21.30 18.12 20.44
C LYS A 195 -21.86 18.64 19.11
N HIS A 196 -23.20 18.70 18.98
CA HIS A 196 -23.87 19.28 17.82
C HIS A 196 -23.50 20.77 17.67
N GLU A 197 -23.65 21.56 18.75
CA GLU A 197 -23.27 22.98 18.83
C GLU A 197 -21.89 23.25 18.22
N ALA A 198 -20.84 22.60 18.73
CA ALA A 198 -19.48 22.80 18.27
C ALA A 198 -19.23 22.30 16.84
N THR A 199 -20.05 21.36 16.35
CA THR A 199 -20.05 20.94 14.95
C THR A 199 -20.67 22.03 14.07
N ASP A 200 -21.77 22.62 14.49
CA ASP A 200 -22.48 23.67 13.76
C ASP A 200 -21.69 24.98 13.75
N ASP A 201 -21.11 25.41 14.89
CA ASP A 201 -20.14 26.51 15.00
C ASP A 201 -19.00 26.39 13.98
N TYR A 202 -18.41 25.19 13.89
CA TYR A 202 -17.32 24.90 12.97
C TYR A 202 -17.77 24.99 11.51
N ASN A 203 -18.97 24.50 11.18
CA ASN A 203 -19.50 24.53 9.82
C ASN A 203 -19.95 25.94 9.41
N GLU A 204 -20.51 26.78 10.30
CA GLU A 204 -20.75 28.20 10.00
C GLU A 204 -19.44 28.93 9.71
N TRP A 205 -18.45 28.81 10.61
CA TRP A 205 -17.11 29.38 10.42
C TRP A 205 -16.48 28.95 9.08
N LEU A 206 -16.64 27.67 8.73
CA LEU A 206 -16.11 27.09 7.50
C LEU A 206 -16.81 27.66 6.25
N HIS A 207 -18.15 27.65 6.19
CA HIS A 207 -18.88 28.17 5.03
C HIS A 207 -18.72 29.69 4.87
N LYS A 208 -18.64 30.43 5.99
CA LYS A 208 -18.34 31.89 6.03
C LYS A 208 -16.95 32.23 5.49
N ARG A 209 -16.01 31.28 5.48
CA ARG A 209 -14.72 31.42 4.79
C ARG A 209 -14.80 30.98 3.33
N LEU A 210 -15.49 29.88 3.03
CA LEU A 210 -15.69 29.36 1.66
C LEU A 210 -16.36 30.37 0.73
N SER A 211 -17.33 31.16 1.21
CA SER A 211 -17.97 32.24 0.43
C SER A 211 -16.98 33.30 -0.08
N THR A 212 -15.86 33.50 0.62
CA THR A 212 -14.76 34.40 0.23
C THR A 212 -13.64 33.69 -0.56
N SER A 213 -13.81 32.42 -0.90
CA SER A 213 -12.82 31.62 -1.64
C SER A 213 -13.15 31.47 -3.12
N VAL A 214 -12.13 31.24 -3.95
CA VAL A 214 -12.29 31.02 -5.40
C VAL A 214 -13.10 29.77 -5.75
N TRP A 215 -13.21 28.79 -4.83
CA TRP A 215 -13.97 27.55 -4.99
C TRP A 215 -15.50 27.73 -5.07
N THR A 216 -15.97 28.96 -5.23
CA THR A 216 -17.38 29.33 -5.45
C THR A 216 -17.60 30.05 -6.79
N ASP A 217 -16.55 30.29 -7.59
CA ASP A 217 -16.62 31.03 -8.88
C ASP A 217 -17.05 30.17 -10.08
N CYS A 218 -17.24 28.87 -9.91
CA CYS A 218 -17.47 27.93 -11.00
C CYS A 218 -18.14 26.64 -10.53
N SER A 219 -19.03 26.07 -11.36
CA SER A 219 -19.53 24.70 -11.15
C SER A 219 -18.35 23.71 -11.09
N SER A 220 -18.21 23.01 -9.97
CA SER A 220 -17.11 22.09 -9.68
C SER A 220 -17.61 20.93 -8.82
N TYR A 221 -16.93 19.79 -8.87
CA TYR A 221 -17.32 18.59 -8.09
C TYR A 221 -17.18 18.77 -6.57
N TYR A 222 -16.67 19.91 -6.10
CA TYR A 222 -16.67 20.27 -4.68
C TYR A 222 -18.06 20.68 -4.17
N GLN A 223 -18.98 20.99 -5.09
CA GLN A 223 -20.37 21.42 -4.85
C GLN A 223 -21.31 20.36 -5.43
N LEU A 224 -22.29 19.89 -4.67
CA LEU A 224 -23.17 18.78 -5.10
C LEU A 224 -24.14 19.26 -6.19
N ASP A 225 -24.92 20.30 -5.90
CA ASP A 225 -25.97 20.82 -6.80
C ASP A 225 -25.44 21.89 -7.79
N GLY A 226 -24.16 21.79 -8.17
CA GLY A 226 -23.53 22.71 -9.12
C GLY A 226 -23.16 24.10 -8.55
N GLN A 227 -23.10 25.10 -9.42
CA GLN A 227 -22.54 26.41 -9.05
C GLN A 227 -23.45 27.19 -8.10
N GLY A 228 -22.91 27.50 -6.92
CA GLY A 228 -23.59 28.29 -5.88
C GLY A 228 -24.15 27.43 -4.74
N SER A 229 -24.24 26.11 -4.91
CA SER A 229 -24.63 25.20 -3.84
C SER A 229 -23.52 25.00 -2.80
N LYS A 230 -23.84 24.25 -1.73
CA LYS A 230 -22.93 23.99 -0.61
C LYS A 230 -21.66 23.29 -1.11
N ASN A 231 -20.49 23.92 -0.93
CA ASN A 231 -19.22 23.22 -1.10
C ASN A 231 -19.01 22.29 0.10
N VAL A 232 -18.94 20.98 -0.16
CA VAL A 232 -18.87 19.91 0.86
C VAL A 232 -17.51 19.21 0.92
N ALA A 233 -16.60 19.54 -0.01
CA ALA A 233 -15.32 18.85 -0.16
C ALA A 233 -14.14 19.66 0.42
N THR A 234 -14.13 20.98 0.23
CA THR A 234 -12.92 21.78 0.40
C THR A 234 -12.78 22.43 1.78
N PHE A 235 -11.58 22.40 2.35
CA PHE A 235 -11.21 23.18 3.54
C PHE A 235 -10.76 24.61 3.17
N PRO A 236 -11.33 25.67 3.77
CA PRO A 236 -11.04 27.07 3.41
C PRO A 236 -9.85 27.67 4.18
N GLY A 237 -8.70 27.00 4.15
CA GLY A 237 -7.50 27.48 4.85
C GLY A 237 -6.21 26.81 4.38
N PRO A 238 -5.05 27.36 4.79
CA PRO A 238 -3.74 26.72 4.59
C PRO A 238 -3.64 25.40 5.38
N VAL A 239 -2.77 24.49 4.96
CA VAL A 239 -2.53 23.21 5.66
C VAL A 239 -2.02 23.44 7.08
N ALA A 240 -1.24 24.49 7.33
CA ALA A 240 -0.82 24.86 8.69
C ALA A 240 -2.01 25.16 9.63
N LEU A 241 -3.10 25.73 9.12
CA LEU A 241 -4.32 25.99 9.92
C LEU A 241 -5.09 24.69 10.19
N PHE A 242 -5.24 23.83 9.18
CA PHE A 242 -5.90 22.52 9.32
C PHE A 242 -5.15 21.63 10.34
N TRP A 243 -3.83 21.56 10.20
CA TRP A 243 -2.95 20.91 11.17
C TRP A 243 -3.09 21.51 12.56
N TRP A 244 -3.05 22.84 12.71
CA TRP A 244 -3.14 23.51 14.01
C TRP A 244 -4.46 23.20 14.73
N GLN A 245 -5.57 23.18 14.00
CA GLN A 245 -6.90 22.83 14.50
C GLN A 245 -6.96 21.36 14.97
N LEU A 246 -6.43 20.42 14.20
CA LEU A 246 -6.46 18.99 14.53
C LEU A 246 -5.39 18.55 15.55
N ARG A 247 -4.29 19.31 15.70
CA ARG A 247 -3.09 18.96 16.49
C ARG A 247 -3.37 18.43 17.90
N LYS A 248 -4.44 18.90 18.55
CA LYS A 248 -4.94 18.40 19.83
C LYS A 248 -6.47 18.47 19.85
N PRO A 249 -7.18 17.48 20.40
CA PRO A 249 -8.60 17.61 20.69
C PRO A 249 -8.91 18.78 21.64
N ARG A 250 -9.93 19.54 21.29
CA ARG A 250 -10.62 20.51 22.17
C ARG A 250 -11.58 19.74 23.07
N TRP A 251 -11.08 19.17 24.16
CA TRP A 251 -11.83 18.25 25.02
C TRP A 251 -13.20 18.78 25.49
N GLU A 252 -13.34 20.09 25.63
CA GLU A 252 -14.59 20.75 26.00
C GLU A 252 -15.71 20.65 24.95
N VAL A 253 -15.38 20.33 23.68
CA VAL A 253 -16.39 20.10 22.61
C VAL A 253 -16.85 18.64 22.51
N PHE A 254 -16.28 17.74 23.31
CA PHE A 254 -16.67 16.33 23.33
C PHE A 254 -17.51 16.00 24.57
N LYS A 255 -18.54 15.17 24.40
CA LYS A 255 -19.14 14.38 25.48
C LYS A 255 -18.25 13.15 25.67
N ALA A 256 -17.83 12.86 26.89
CA ALA A 256 -17.05 11.66 27.21
C ALA A 256 -17.89 10.73 28.10
N VAL A 257 -17.98 9.44 27.77
CA VAL A 257 -18.79 8.47 28.52
C VAL A 257 -17.91 7.55 29.35
N GLY A 258 -18.22 7.39 30.63
CA GLY A 258 -17.50 6.49 31.55
C GLY A 258 -16.01 6.80 31.64
N ALA A 259 -15.66 8.09 31.67
CA ALA A 259 -14.31 8.60 31.40
C ALA A 259 -13.57 9.11 32.63
N ASP A 260 -14.11 8.93 33.84
CA ASP A 260 -13.59 9.51 35.08
C ASP A 260 -12.14 9.09 35.37
N ALA A 261 -11.74 7.87 34.95
CA ALA A 261 -10.36 7.40 35.04
C ALA A 261 -9.43 8.20 34.12
N TRP A 262 -9.83 8.40 32.86
CA TRP A 262 -9.14 9.28 31.91
C TRP A 262 -9.13 10.74 32.35
N GLU A 263 -10.23 11.27 32.90
CA GLU A 263 -10.32 12.64 33.41
C GLU A 263 -9.33 12.88 34.55
N ARG A 264 -9.31 11.98 35.56
CA ARG A 264 -8.32 12.01 36.64
C ARG A 264 -6.90 11.95 36.07
N GLN A 265 -6.60 11.01 35.16
CA GLN A 265 -5.29 10.92 34.52
C GLN A 265 -4.91 12.18 33.71
N ARG A 266 -5.86 12.81 33.02
CA ARG A 266 -5.67 14.05 32.25
C ARG A 266 -5.36 15.24 33.16
N VAL A 267 -6.06 15.39 34.28
CA VAL A 267 -5.81 16.44 35.27
C VAL A 267 -4.48 16.21 35.98
N PHE A 268 -4.21 15.01 36.49
CA PHE A 268 -2.94 14.69 37.15
C PHE A 268 -1.73 14.77 36.22
N SER A 269 -1.86 14.39 34.95
CA SER A 269 -0.77 14.54 33.97
C SER A 269 -0.60 16.00 33.53
N GLY A 270 -1.67 16.81 33.50
CA GLY A 270 -1.58 18.26 33.35
C GLY A 270 -0.80 18.91 34.50
N TYR A 271 -1.10 18.52 35.74
CA TYR A 271 -0.39 19.00 36.94
C TYR A 271 1.08 18.57 36.94
N LYS A 272 1.37 17.27 36.73
CA LYS A 272 2.74 16.75 36.61
C LYS A 272 3.51 17.41 35.46
N ARG A 273 2.88 17.79 34.35
CA ARG A 273 3.55 18.49 33.24
C ARG A 273 4.16 19.85 33.63
N ASN A 274 3.69 20.47 34.72
CA ASN A 274 4.27 21.69 35.28
C ASN A 274 5.38 21.44 36.33
N GLN A 275 5.61 20.20 36.79
CA GLN A 275 6.65 19.87 37.78
C GLN A 275 7.62 18.74 37.38
N GLY A 276 7.35 17.96 36.33
CA GLY A 276 8.21 16.84 35.93
C GLY A 276 7.86 16.24 34.57
N LYS A 277 8.81 16.30 33.62
CA LYS A 277 8.75 15.56 32.36
C LYS A 277 9.11 14.08 32.61
N GLN A 278 8.12 13.21 32.84
CA GLN A 278 8.32 11.76 32.77
C GLN A 278 7.46 11.11 31.67
N LYS A 279 8.00 10.06 31.07
CA LYS A 279 7.53 9.41 29.83
C LYS A 279 6.96 8.02 30.16
N HIS A 280 5.88 7.62 29.50
CA HIS A 280 5.27 6.29 29.67
C HIS A 280 5.73 5.28 28.61
N LEU A 281 5.96 4.04 29.04
CA LEU A 281 5.68 2.76 28.34
C LEU A 281 5.93 2.65 26.82
N SER A 282 7.05 3.18 26.34
CA SER A 282 7.77 2.60 25.19
C SER A 282 9.29 2.56 25.41
N TYR A 283 9.74 2.85 26.63
CA TYR A 283 11.14 3.17 26.92
C TYR A 283 11.92 2.04 27.56
N GLU A 284 11.30 1.00 28.15
CA GLU A 284 12.03 -0.03 28.90
C GLU A 284 12.77 -1.00 27.97
N THR A 285 12.10 -1.58 26.95
CA THR A 285 12.77 -2.38 25.91
C THR A 285 13.82 -1.56 25.16
N ASN A 286 13.50 -0.30 24.84
CA ASN A 286 14.44 0.62 24.19
C ASN A 286 15.61 1.00 25.12
N ALA A 287 15.42 1.07 26.43
CA ALA A 287 16.50 1.34 27.38
C ALA A 287 17.44 0.13 27.50
N VAL A 288 16.91 -1.10 27.63
CA VAL A 288 17.74 -2.32 27.64
C VAL A 288 18.52 -2.47 26.33
N LEU A 289 17.93 -2.08 25.20
CA LEU A 289 18.62 -1.98 23.92
C LEU A 289 19.70 -0.89 23.93
N ILE A 290 19.37 0.35 24.33
CA ILE A 290 20.31 1.48 24.41
C ILE A 290 21.45 1.24 25.42
N GLU A 291 21.24 0.49 26.50
CA GLU A 291 22.31 0.07 27.41
C GLU A 291 23.18 -1.06 26.83
N SER A 292 22.59 -1.95 26.01
CA SER A 292 23.34 -2.98 25.28
C SER A 292 24.10 -2.43 24.08
N TRP A 293 23.74 -1.23 23.60
CA TRP A 293 24.30 -0.52 22.45
C TRP A 293 24.96 0.82 22.81
N ARG A 294 25.21 1.08 24.10
CA ARG A 294 25.59 2.40 24.63
C ARG A 294 26.80 3.00 23.90
N ASP A 295 27.78 2.17 23.60
CA ASP A 295 29.07 2.60 23.05
C ASP A 295 29.05 2.75 21.52
N ALA A 296 27.93 2.38 20.86
CA ALA A 296 27.74 2.44 19.41
C ALA A 296 26.55 3.33 18.96
N ILE A 297 25.80 3.93 19.90
CA ILE A 297 24.75 4.92 19.63
C ILE A 297 25.27 6.32 19.95
N TYR A 298 25.66 7.07 18.91
CA TYR A 298 26.09 8.46 19.04
C TYR A 298 24.95 9.42 19.43
N HIS A 299 23.71 9.12 19.00
CA HIS A 299 22.56 9.97 19.34
C HIS A 299 21.23 9.21 19.20
N PHE A 300 20.30 9.47 20.12
CA PHE A 300 18.88 9.14 19.96
C PHE A 300 18.01 10.34 20.31
N GLY A 301 17.14 10.76 19.40
CA GLY A 301 16.39 12.02 19.55
C GLY A 301 15.26 12.24 18.53
N GLN A 302 14.64 13.43 18.59
CA GLN A 302 13.43 13.75 17.82
C GLN A 302 13.52 15.13 17.14
N GLU A 303 14.02 15.14 15.90
CA GLU A 303 14.21 16.33 15.04
C GLU A 303 12.89 16.81 14.36
N GLY A 304 11.76 16.82 15.08
CA GLY A 304 10.38 17.06 14.56
C GLY A 304 9.45 15.83 14.56
N LEU A 305 8.96 15.36 13.39
CA LEU A 305 8.09 14.15 13.26
C LEU A 305 8.75 12.77 13.55
N HIS A 306 9.72 12.30 12.76
CA HIS A 306 10.38 10.99 12.92
C HIS A 306 11.26 10.87 14.19
N ASN A 307 11.54 9.65 14.68
CA ASN A 307 12.69 9.47 15.58
C ASN A 307 13.98 9.41 14.77
N ILE A 308 15.11 9.87 15.34
CA ILE A 308 16.45 9.68 14.79
C ILE A 308 17.25 8.82 15.75
N LEU A 309 17.90 7.80 15.21
CA LEU A 309 18.96 7.05 15.83
C LEU A 309 20.22 7.24 14.96
N VAL A 310 21.32 7.67 15.57
CA VAL A 310 22.63 7.78 14.92
C VAL A 310 23.54 6.72 15.55
N ILE A 311 24.06 5.84 14.71
CA ILE A 311 24.94 4.72 15.04
C ILE A 311 26.16 4.76 14.11
N ASP A 312 27.12 3.86 14.33
CA ASP A 312 28.19 3.60 13.37
C ASP A 312 27.64 3.35 11.95
N LEU A 313 28.27 4.00 10.98
CA LEU A 313 28.17 3.58 9.59
C LEU A 313 28.93 2.26 9.44
N LEU A 314 28.29 1.27 8.85
CA LEU A 314 28.86 -0.06 8.58
C LEU A 314 29.08 -0.25 7.07
N GLY A 315 29.59 -1.43 6.68
CA GLY A 315 29.65 -1.88 5.29
C GLY A 315 28.31 -2.45 4.79
N PRO A 316 28.32 -3.13 3.63
CA PRO A 316 27.13 -3.79 3.05
C PRO A 316 26.56 -4.90 3.92
N SER A 317 25.30 -5.27 3.67
CA SER A 317 24.66 -6.44 4.29
C SER A 317 25.14 -7.75 3.68
N LEU A 318 24.87 -8.87 4.37
CA LEU A 318 25.11 -10.20 3.82
C LEU A 318 24.19 -10.52 2.62
N GLU A 319 23.05 -9.84 2.40
CA GLU A 319 22.27 -10.00 1.15
C GLU A 319 22.97 -9.25 -0.01
N ASP A 320 23.49 -8.04 0.23
CA ASP A 320 24.23 -7.26 -0.80
C ASP A 320 25.48 -8.02 -1.25
N LEU A 321 26.28 -8.52 -0.30
CA LEU A 321 27.48 -9.32 -0.56
C LEU A 321 27.17 -10.64 -1.25
N PHE A 322 26.00 -11.22 -0.95
CA PHE A 322 25.51 -12.45 -1.59
C PHE A 322 25.10 -12.23 -3.04
N ASP A 323 24.41 -11.13 -3.35
CA ASP A 323 24.14 -10.71 -4.74
C ASP A 323 25.46 -10.43 -5.50
N MET A 324 26.44 -9.77 -4.86
CA MET A 324 27.77 -9.53 -5.46
C MET A 324 28.53 -10.84 -5.74
N CYS A 325 28.40 -11.86 -4.89
CA CYS A 325 29.01 -13.19 -5.08
C CYS A 325 28.18 -14.12 -5.99
N GLY A 326 27.32 -13.57 -6.86
CA GLY A 326 26.54 -14.37 -7.82
C GLY A 326 25.43 -15.20 -7.19
N ARG A 327 24.96 -14.82 -5.99
CA ARG A 327 23.90 -15.49 -5.21
C ARG A 327 24.21 -16.93 -4.80
N LYS A 328 25.48 -17.20 -4.48
CA LYS A 328 25.90 -18.41 -3.75
C LYS A 328 27.15 -18.08 -2.93
N PHE A 329 27.22 -18.57 -1.68
CA PHE A 329 28.46 -18.54 -0.90
C PHE A 329 29.09 -19.93 -0.84
N SER A 330 30.42 -19.98 -0.70
CA SER A 330 31.19 -21.18 -0.43
C SER A 330 30.92 -21.73 0.97
N ILE A 331 31.22 -23.02 1.18
CA ILE A 331 31.07 -23.67 2.49
C ILE A 331 31.95 -22.95 3.53
N LYS A 332 33.20 -22.64 3.19
CA LYS A 332 34.11 -21.84 4.04
C LYS A 332 33.48 -20.52 4.48
N THR A 333 33.00 -19.71 3.53
CA THR A 333 32.36 -18.41 3.79
C THR A 333 31.14 -18.55 4.68
N VAL A 334 30.27 -19.54 4.45
CA VAL A 334 29.10 -19.78 5.29
C VAL A 334 29.50 -20.27 6.69
N CYS A 335 30.52 -21.11 6.85
CA CYS A 335 30.99 -21.57 8.16
C CYS A 335 31.59 -20.44 9.01
N MET A 336 32.48 -19.61 8.44
CA MET A 336 33.05 -18.43 9.12
C MET A 336 31.95 -17.42 9.49
N ALA A 337 31.00 -17.17 8.58
CA ALA A 337 29.87 -16.30 8.84
C ALA A 337 28.96 -16.86 9.96
N ALA A 338 28.62 -18.16 9.92
CA ALA A 338 27.78 -18.82 10.91
C ALA A 338 28.35 -18.69 12.33
N LYS A 339 29.66 -18.93 12.50
CA LYS A 339 30.34 -18.77 13.80
C LYS A 339 30.19 -17.35 14.36
N GLN A 340 30.36 -16.32 13.54
CA GLN A 340 30.13 -14.93 13.95
C GLN A 340 28.65 -14.66 14.24
N MET A 341 27.72 -15.07 13.37
CA MET A 341 26.28 -14.82 13.49
C MET A 341 25.68 -15.46 14.74
N ILE A 342 26.03 -16.72 15.04
CA ILE A 342 25.64 -17.43 16.29
C ILE A 342 26.15 -16.68 17.51
N THR A 343 27.39 -16.18 17.45
CA THR A 343 27.98 -15.40 18.55
C THR A 343 27.23 -14.09 18.80
N ARG A 344 26.79 -13.37 17.75
CA ARG A 344 25.94 -12.17 17.92
C ARG A 344 24.58 -12.51 18.53
N VAL A 345 23.94 -13.58 18.05
CA VAL A 345 22.63 -14.02 18.58
C VAL A 345 22.75 -14.47 20.04
N GLN A 346 23.82 -15.17 20.43
CA GLN A 346 24.13 -15.48 21.83
C GLN A 346 24.24 -14.21 22.68
N THR A 347 25.01 -13.20 22.25
CA THR A 347 25.14 -11.94 23.01
C THR A 347 23.78 -11.27 23.25
N ILE A 348 22.88 -11.29 22.27
CA ILE A 348 21.51 -10.76 22.40
C ILE A 348 20.71 -11.59 23.44
N HIS A 349 20.82 -12.91 23.38
CA HIS A 349 20.19 -13.82 24.35
C HIS A 349 20.73 -13.66 25.78
N GLU A 350 22.03 -13.39 25.94
CA GLU A 350 22.63 -13.12 27.25
C GLU A 350 22.11 -11.81 27.86
N LYS A 351 21.90 -10.78 27.04
CA LYS A 351 21.20 -9.52 27.39
C LYS A 351 19.69 -9.70 27.65
N ASN A 352 19.18 -10.95 27.71
CA ASN A 352 17.80 -11.32 28.05
C ASN A 352 16.76 -10.99 26.96
N LEU A 353 17.23 -10.71 25.74
CA LEU A 353 16.43 -10.39 24.57
C LEU A 353 16.42 -11.55 23.57
N ILE A 354 15.37 -11.67 22.77
CA ILE A 354 15.32 -12.41 21.50
C ILE A 354 15.16 -11.40 20.36
N TYR A 355 15.69 -11.73 19.19
CA TYR A 355 15.91 -10.78 18.10
C TYR A 355 14.74 -10.71 17.11
N ARG A 356 14.16 -11.87 16.75
CA ARG A 356 12.86 -12.04 16.09
C ARG A 356 12.72 -11.65 14.62
N ASP A 357 13.75 -11.09 13.97
CA ASP A 357 13.77 -10.86 12.52
C ASP A 357 15.13 -11.18 11.87
N ILE A 358 15.64 -12.39 12.18
CA ILE A 358 16.85 -12.94 11.54
C ILE A 358 16.66 -13.00 10.01
N LYS A 359 17.43 -12.16 9.29
CA LYS A 359 17.48 -12.07 7.83
C LYS A 359 18.86 -11.55 7.38
N PRO A 360 19.42 -11.94 6.21
CA PRO A 360 20.73 -11.49 5.74
C PRO A 360 20.88 -9.97 5.68
N ASP A 361 19.80 -9.26 5.35
CA ASP A 361 19.70 -7.80 5.28
C ASP A 361 20.12 -7.10 6.60
N ASN A 362 19.92 -7.78 7.74
CA ASN A 362 20.18 -7.24 9.07
C ASN A 362 21.56 -7.64 9.65
N PHE A 363 22.37 -8.39 8.90
CA PHE A 363 23.76 -8.69 9.25
C PHE A 363 24.66 -7.93 8.28
N LEU A 364 25.49 -7.01 8.79
CA LEU A 364 26.34 -6.12 7.99
C LEU A 364 27.81 -6.34 8.36
N ILE A 365 28.72 -6.24 7.39
CA ILE A 365 30.16 -6.25 7.68
C ILE A 365 30.63 -4.88 8.19
N GLY A 366 31.83 -4.80 8.77
CA GLY A 366 32.44 -3.53 9.16
C GLY A 366 32.80 -2.64 7.96
N ARG A 367 33.26 -1.42 8.24
CA ARG A 367 33.60 -0.46 7.17
C ARG A 367 34.80 -0.91 6.32
N PRO A 368 34.83 -0.56 5.02
CA PRO A 368 36.01 -0.63 4.17
C PRO A 368 37.29 -0.12 4.83
N ALA A 369 38.42 -0.74 4.48
CA ALA A 369 39.76 -0.37 4.97
C ALA A 369 39.91 -0.20 6.51
N SER A 370 38.97 -0.72 7.31
CA SER A 370 39.01 -0.65 8.78
C SER A 370 39.51 -1.95 9.39
N LYS A 371 40.06 -1.91 10.62
CA LYS A 371 40.46 -3.11 11.37
C LYS A 371 39.29 -4.07 11.69
N GLY A 372 38.05 -3.66 11.42
CA GLY A 372 36.84 -4.47 11.60
C GLY A 372 36.13 -4.83 10.28
N SER A 373 36.74 -4.62 9.11
CA SER A 373 36.08 -4.86 7.80
C SER A 373 35.46 -6.25 7.65
N ASN A 374 36.10 -7.29 8.20
CA ASN A 374 35.64 -8.68 8.17
C ASN A 374 34.87 -9.11 9.44
N ILE A 375 34.49 -8.17 10.31
CA ILE A 375 33.61 -8.41 11.46
C ILE A 375 32.16 -8.25 11.02
N ILE A 376 31.31 -9.25 11.30
CA ILE A 376 29.87 -9.20 11.07
C ILE A 376 29.19 -8.58 12.29
N HIS A 377 28.32 -7.60 12.06
CA HIS A 377 27.49 -6.89 13.03
C HIS A 377 26.00 -7.22 12.81
N VAL A 378 25.16 -7.00 13.82
CA VAL A 378 23.69 -7.11 13.70
C VAL A 378 23.09 -5.72 13.87
N VAL A 379 22.16 -5.32 13.00
CA VAL A 379 21.44 -4.03 13.09
C VAL A 379 19.94 -4.25 13.37
N ASP A 380 19.12 -3.19 13.28
CA ASP A 380 17.65 -3.24 13.33
C ASP A 380 17.05 -4.13 14.43
N PHE A 381 17.00 -3.60 15.64
CA PHE A 381 16.37 -4.25 16.80
C PHE A 381 14.87 -3.93 16.92
N GLY A 382 14.22 -3.42 15.86
CA GLY A 382 12.82 -2.97 15.90
C GLY A 382 11.81 -4.05 16.28
N MET A 383 12.17 -5.33 16.09
CA MET A 383 11.33 -6.50 16.41
C MET A 383 11.72 -7.20 17.72
N ALA A 384 12.83 -6.81 18.34
CA ALA A 384 13.43 -7.49 19.49
C ALA A 384 12.57 -7.38 20.74
N LYS A 385 12.63 -8.42 21.60
CA LYS A 385 11.73 -8.57 22.75
C LYS A 385 12.45 -9.25 23.91
N GLN A 386 12.15 -8.83 25.14
CA GLN A 386 12.60 -9.53 26.35
C GLN A 386 11.96 -10.93 26.46
N TYR A 387 12.77 -11.97 26.63
CA TYR A 387 12.30 -13.36 26.80
C TYR A 387 12.44 -13.89 28.23
N ARG A 388 13.18 -13.20 29.10
CA ARG A 388 13.26 -13.49 30.53
C ARG A 388 13.46 -12.21 31.33
N ASP A 389 13.08 -12.20 32.60
CA ASP A 389 13.37 -11.06 33.47
C ASP A 389 14.90 -10.84 33.61
N PRO A 390 15.42 -9.59 33.48
CA PRO A 390 16.85 -9.34 33.58
C PRO A 390 17.47 -9.65 34.94
N LYS A 391 16.69 -9.64 36.04
CA LYS A 391 17.14 -9.86 37.41
C LYS A 391 16.90 -11.30 37.87
N THR A 392 15.65 -11.77 37.83
CA THR A 392 15.27 -13.11 38.33
C THR A 392 15.58 -14.23 37.33
N LYS A 393 15.87 -13.88 36.07
CA LYS A 393 16.06 -14.81 34.93
C LYS A 393 14.86 -15.70 34.61
N GLN A 394 13.70 -15.48 35.25
CA GLN A 394 12.45 -16.18 34.97
C GLN A 394 12.05 -15.98 33.50
N HIS A 395 11.81 -17.08 32.78
CA HIS A 395 11.40 -17.06 31.38
C HIS A 395 9.98 -16.48 31.20
N ILE A 396 9.68 -15.91 30.04
CA ILE A 396 8.30 -15.58 29.68
C ILE A 396 7.47 -16.88 29.57
N PRO A 397 6.20 -16.89 30.03
CA PRO A 397 5.36 -18.08 29.90
C PRO A 397 5.04 -18.37 28.43
N TYR A 398 4.93 -19.65 28.10
CA TYR A 398 4.50 -20.12 26.78
C TYR A 398 3.12 -19.57 26.41
N ARG A 399 2.95 -19.17 25.13
CA ARG A 399 1.69 -18.66 24.57
C ARG A 399 1.55 -19.06 23.11
N GLU A 400 0.32 -19.16 22.63
CA GLU A 400 -0.01 -19.38 21.22
C GLU A 400 -0.92 -18.25 20.70
N ARG A 401 -1.41 -18.39 19.46
CA ARG A 401 -2.28 -17.41 18.77
C ARG A 401 -1.63 -16.01 18.64
N LYS A 402 -0.30 -15.98 18.54
CA LYS A 402 0.50 -14.77 18.28
C LYS A 402 0.31 -14.30 16.84
N SER A 403 0.44 -13.00 16.62
CA SER A 403 0.51 -12.43 15.27
C SER A 403 1.85 -12.75 14.59
N LEU A 404 1.76 -13.26 13.36
CA LEU A 404 2.91 -13.50 12.49
C LEU A 404 3.74 -12.22 12.34
N SER A 405 5.02 -12.30 12.67
CA SER A 405 5.92 -11.15 12.73
C SER A 405 7.37 -11.58 12.48
N GLY A 406 8.13 -10.73 11.78
CA GLY A 406 9.43 -11.07 11.19
C GLY A 406 9.31 -11.65 9.77
N THR A 407 10.44 -11.98 9.16
CA THR A 407 10.54 -12.32 7.73
C THR A 407 10.15 -13.77 7.45
N ALA A 408 9.02 -13.99 6.77
CA ALA A 408 8.44 -15.31 6.47
C ALA A 408 9.42 -16.35 5.91
N ARG A 409 10.34 -15.90 5.04
CA ARG A 409 11.37 -16.72 4.38
C ARG A 409 12.27 -17.44 5.41
N TYR A 410 12.60 -16.78 6.53
CA TYR A 410 13.60 -17.27 7.49
C TYR A 410 13.00 -17.73 8.82
N MET A 411 11.93 -17.11 9.32
CA MET A 411 11.31 -17.44 10.63
C MET A 411 11.05 -18.95 10.89
N SER A 412 11.07 -19.35 12.16
CA SER A 412 10.85 -20.73 12.61
C SER A 412 9.50 -21.33 12.20
N ILE A 413 9.40 -22.65 12.16
CA ILE A 413 8.12 -23.37 12.03
C ILE A 413 7.17 -22.97 13.17
N ASN A 414 7.67 -22.87 14.41
CA ASN A 414 6.87 -22.45 15.57
C ASN A 414 6.28 -21.04 15.38
N THR A 415 6.99 -20.11 14.72
CA THR A 415 6.45 -18.79 14.37
C THR A 415 5.27 -18.92 13.41
N HIS A 416 5.39 -19.73 12.36
CA HIS A 416 4.30 -19.97 11.41
C HIS A 416 3.05 -20.58 12.07
N LEU A 417 3.24 -21.40 13.10
CA LEU A 417 2.17 -21.95 13.95
C LEU A 417 1.60 -20.94 14.97
N GLY A 418 2.01 -19.67 14.93
CA GLY A 418 1.52 -18.62 15.82
C GLY A 418 1.93 -18.81 17.29
N ARG A 419 3.04 -19.51 17.56
CA ARG A 419 3.58 -19.70 18.91
C ARG A 419 4.41 -18.49 19.33
N GLU A 420 4.53 -18.27 20.63
CA GLU A 420 5.45 -17.28 21.19
C GLU A 420 6.89 -17.68 20.85
N GLN A 421 7.68 -16.72 20.39
CA GLN A 421 9.07 -16.94 20.02
C GLN A 421 9.97 -16.95 21.26
N SER A 422 11.07 -17.67 21.12
CA SER A 422 12.08 -17.98 22.13
C SER A 422 13.46 -18.13 21.47
N ARG A 423 14.51 -18.37 22.26
CA ARG A 423 15.90 -18.45 21.77
C ARG A 423 16.12 -19.44 20.63
N ARG A 424 15.39 -20.57 20.63
CA ARG A 424 15.43 -21.57 19.56
C ARG A 424 14.92 -21.05 18.22
N ASP A 425 14.01 -20.08 18.23
CA ASP A 425 13.34 -19.57 17.02
C ASP A 425 14.27 -18.68 16.19
N ASP A 426 15.11 -17.88 16.85
CA ASP A 426 16.20 -17.13 16.21
C ASP A 426 17.28 -18.08 15.66
N LEU A 427 17.61 -19.16 16.38
CA LEU A 427 18.58 -20.16 15.91
C LEU A 427 18.06 -21.03 14.75
N GLU A 428 16.78 -21.41 14.73
CA GLU A 428 16.14 -22.06 13.58
C GLU A 428 16.14 -21.13 12.36
N ALA A 429 15.90 -19.83 12.56
CA ALA A 429 15.97 -18.83 11.50
C ALA A 429 17.40 -18.63 10.97
N LEU A 430 18.43 -18.66 11.83
CA LEU A 430 19.83 -18.70 11.38
C LEU A 430 20.10 -19.93 10.50
N GLY A 431 19.61 -21.12 10.89
CA GLY A 431 19.75 -22.34 10.08
C GLY A 431 19.11 -22.21 8.69
N HIS A 432 17.93 -21.57 8.60
CA HIS A 432 17.32 -21.25 7.30
C HIS A 432 18.14 -20.22 6.50
N VAL A 433 18.84 -19.28 7.15
CA VAL A 433 19.75 -18.33 6.48
C VAL A 433 21.03 -19.02 5.97
N PHE A 434 21.62 -19.93 6.73
CA PHE A 434 22.80 -20.69 6.27
C PHE A 434 22.47 -21.54 5.03
N MET A 435 21.33 -22.23 5.04
CA MET A 435 20.89 -23.01 3.88
C MET A 435 20.47 -22.12 2.70
N TYR A 436 20.05 -20.88 2.93
CA TYR A 436 19.81 -19.90 1.86
C TYR A 436 21.10 -19.52 1.14
N PHE A 437 22.16 -19.20 1.89
CA PHE A 437 23.46 -18.86 1.33
C PHE A 437 24.12 -20.02 0.55
N LEU A 438 24.01 -21.25 1.06
CA LEU A 438 24.55 -22.44 0.40
C LEU A 438 23.80 -22.81 -0.89
N ARG A 439 22.48 -22.61 -0.95
CA ARG A 439 21.61 -23.08 -2.05
C ARG A 439 21.24 -21.99 -3.07
N GLY A 440 21.51 -20.72 -2.81
CA GLY A 440 21.02 -19.59 -3.61
C GLY A 440 19.53 -19.25 -3.41
N SER A 441 18.73 -20.25 -3.01
CA SER A 441 17.32 -20.14 -2.67
C SER A 441 16.83 -21.31 -1.78
N LEU A 442 15.75 -21.07 -1.04
CA LEU A 442 15.08 -22.05 -0.18
C LEU A 442 13.84 -22.66 -0.87
N PRO A 443 13.46 -23.93 -0.59
CA PRO A 443 12.35 -24.65 -1.24
C PRO A 443 10.94 -24.02 -1.13
N TRP A 444 10.78 -23.00 -0.28
CA TRP A 444 9.54 -22.25 -0.05
C TRP A 444 9.58 -20.82 -0.65
N GLN A 445 10.57 -20.49 -1.48
CA GLN A 445 10.56 -19.27 -2.28
C GLN A 445 9.65 -19.40 -3.51
N GLY A 446 9.22 -18.26 -4.08
CA GLY A 446 8.40 -18.21 -5.30
C GLY A 446 6.93 -18.66 -5.17
N LEU A 447 6.52 -19.23 -4.04
CA LEU A 447 5.17 -19.76 -3.81
C LEU A 447 4.06 -18.71 -4.07
N LYS A 448 3.10 -19.07 -4.95
CA LYS A 448 1.98 -18.22 -5.35
C LYS A 448 0.79 -18.35 -4.38
N ALA A 449 0.26 -17.20 -3.95
CA ALA A 449 -0.92 -17.07 -3.08
C ALA A 449 -1.66 -15.77 -3.40
N ALA A 450 -2.97 -15.71 -3.18
CA ALA A 450 -3.78 -14.53 -3.48
C ALA A 450 -3.69 -13.44 -2.39
N THR A 451 -3.34 -13.81 -1.15
CA THR A 451 -3.19 -12.89 -0.02
C THR A 451 -1.88 -13.11 0.73
N ASN A 452 -1.42 -12.09 1.48
CA ASN A 452 -0.25 -12.22 2.34
C ASN A 452 -0.43 -13.27 3.44
N LYS A 453 -1.65 -13.45 3.99
CA LYS A 453 -1.94 -14.49 4.98
C LYS A 453 -1.69 -15.89 4.39
N GLN A 454 -2.33 -16.21 3.27
CA GLN A 454 -2.13 -17.46 2.53
C GLN A 454 -0.68 -17.67 2.08
N LYS A 455 0.07 -16.58 1.81
CA LYS A 455 1.49 -16.66 1.46
C LYS A 455 2.34 -17.13 2.65
N TYR A 456 2.04 -16.68 3.86
CA TYR A 456 2.74 -17.16 5.06
C TYR A 456 2.33 -18.60 5.36
N GLU A 457 1.02 -18.91 5.32
CA GLU A 457 0.48 -20.27 5.53
C GLU A 457 1.19 -21.30 4.62
N LYS A 458 1.22 -21.07 3.30
CA LYS A 458 1.93 -21.95 2.35
C LYS A 458 3.45 -22.06 2.58
N ILE A 459 4.09 -21.02 3.08
CA ILE A 459 5.53 -21.07 3.44
C ILE A 459 5.72 -21.91 4.71
N GLY A 460 4.84 -21.79 5.70
CA GLY A 460 4.84 -22.62 6.91
C GLY A 460 4.54 -24.09 6.61
N GLU A 461 3.60 -24.37 5.71
CA GLU A 461 3.30 -25.71 5.19
C GLU A 461 4.52 -26.32 4.49
N LYS A 462 5.12 -25.64 3.51
CA LYS A 462 6.31 -26.17 2.81
C LYS A 462 7.54 -26.26 3.74
N LYS A 463 7.66 -25.44 4.78
CA LYS A 463 8.70 -25.59 5.82
C LYS A 463 8.53 -26.86 6.66
N GLN A 464 7.29 -27.22 6.99
CA GLN A 464 6.98 -28.45 7.75
C GLN A 464 7.11 -29.71 6.89
N THR A 465 6.70 -29.66 5.62
CA THR A 465 6.74 -30.82 4.71
C THR A 465 8.07 -31.04 4.01
N THR A 466 9.03 -30.12 4.11
CA THR A 466 10.41 -30.31 3.62
C THR A 466 11.28 -30.93 4.73
N PRO A 467 11.72 -32.19 4.62
CA PRO A 467 12.61 -32.80 5.61
C PRO A 467 13.95 -32.07 5.69
N ILE A 468 14.59 -32.07 6.87
CA ILE A 468 15.93 -31.48 7.02
C ILE A 468 16.94 -32.15 6.08
N LYS A 469 16.81 -33.47 5.85
CA LYS A 469 17.66 -34.20 4.90
C LYS A 469 17.51 -33.70 3.45
N GLU A 470 16.30 -33.39 2.97
CA GLU A 470 16.08 -32.77 1.64
C GLU A 470 16.67 -31.35 1.58
N LEU A 471 16.48 -30.57 2.65
CA LEU A 471 16.96 -29.19 2.71
C LEU A 471 18.50 -29.11 2.72
N CYS A 472 19.16 -30.01 3.44
CA CYS A 472 20.63 -30.07 3.56
C CYS A 472 21.31 -31.00 2.56
N ASP A 473 20.56 -31.62 1.63
CA ASP A 473 21.13 -32.52 0.63
C ASP A 473 22.20 -31.84 -0.23
N GLY A 474 23.33 -32.52 -0.45
CA GLY A 474 24.51 -32.00 -1.13
C GLY A 474 25.44 -31.11 -0.29
N PHE A 475 25.21 -30.97 1.03
CA PHE A 475 26.03 -30.16 1.94
C PHE A 475 26.50 -30.97 3.18
N PRO A 476 27.51 -30.48 3.94
CA PRO A 476 28.02 -31.18 5.13
C PRO A 476 26.93 -31.49 6.16
N GLU A 477 27.00 -32.68 6.78
CA GLU A 477 25.96 -33.18 7.68
C GLU A 477 25.76 -32.29 8.91
N GLU A 478 26.79 -31.56 9.32
CA GLU A 478 26.75 -30.58 10.40
C GLU A 478 25.65 -29.51 10.23
N PHE A 479 25.30 -29.13 9.00
CA PHE A 479 24.16 -28.24 8.74
C PHE A 479 22.81 -28.91 9.06
N ALA A 480 22.70 -30.21 8.80
CA ALA A 480 21.53 -31.01 9.20
C ALA A 480 21.51 -31.27 10.71
N ILE A 481 22.67 -31.49 11.35
CA ILE A 481 22.78 -31.64 12.81
C ILE A 481 22.37 -30.34 13.51
N TYR A 482 22.85 -29.18 13.04
CA TYR A 482 22.44 -27.86 13.51
C TYR A 482 20.91 -27.70 13.48
N LEU A 483 20.28 -27.95 12.32
CA LEU A 483 18.83 -27.82 12.16
C LEU A 483 18.02 -28.83 13.00
N ASN A 484 18.53 -30.06 13.17
CA ASN A 484 17.91 -31.05 14.03
C ASN A 484 18.01 -30.69 15.51
N TYR A 485 19.12 -30.09 15.96
CA TYR A 485 19.30 -29.61 17.33
C TYR A 485 18.33 -28.46 17.62
N VAL A 486 18.36 -27.38 16.83
CA VAL A 486 17.60 -26.16 17.14
C VAL A 486 16.08 -26.36 17.07
N ARG A 487 15.58 -27.29 16.23
CA ARG A 487 14.16 -27.67 16.19
C ARG A 487 13.71 -28.57 17.34
N LYS A 488 14.63 -29.25 18.05
CA LYS A 488 14.33 -30.10 19.22
C LYS A 488 14.30 -29.35 20.54
N LEU A 489 14.97 -28.18 20.63
CA LEU A 489 15.02 -27.35 21.83
C LEU A 489 13.63 -27.06 22.42
N GLY A 490 13.51 -27.21 23.74
CA GLY A 490 12.37 -26.75 24.54
C GLY A 490 12.20 -25.23 24.48
N PHE A 491 10.99 -24.76 24.75
CA PHE A 491 10.66 -23.31 24.66
C PHE A 491 11.48 -22.45 25.63
N GLU A 492 11.76 -22.97 26.83
CA GLU A 492 12.54 -22.27 27.87
C GLU A 492 14.01 -22.71 27.91
N GLU A 493 14.41 -23.64 27.04
CA GLU A 493 15.74 -24.26 27.05
C GLU A 493 16.84 -23.24 26.71
N THR A 494 18.03 -23.43 27.30
CA THR A 494 19.22 -22.64 26.99
C THR A 494 20.02 -23.39 25.93
N PRO A 495 20.17 -22.85 24.70
CA PRO A 495 20.97 -23.50 23.65
C PRO A 495 22.44 -23.60 24.05
N ASP A 496 23.09 -24.70 23.65
CA ASP A 496 24.53 -24.85 23.64
C ASP A 496 25.10 -24.18 22.38
N TYR A 497 25.52 -22.93 22.53
CA TYR A 497 26.09 -22.15 21.42
C TYR A 497 27.50 -22.59 21.03
N ASP A 498 28.23 -23.27 21.92
CA ASP A 498 29.59 -23.73 21.66
C ASP A 498 29.58 -25.02 20.83
N PHE A 499 28.69 -25.96 21.14
CA PHE A 499 28.35 -27.07 20.25
C PHE A 499 27.97 -26.55 18.85
N LEU A 500 27.07 -25.55 18.76
CA LEU A 500 26.63 -25.00 17.48
C LEU A 500 27.74 -24.26 16.71
N ARG A 501 28.76 -23.71 17.38
CA ARG A 501 29.98 -23.20 16.74
C ARG A 501 30.90 -24.32 16.26
N GLU A 502 31.14 -25.32 17.11
CA GLU A 502 32.08 -26.41 16.82
C GLU A 502 31.61 -27.34 15.70
N LEU A 503 30.31 -27.40 15.42
CA LEU A 503 29.80 -27.97 14.17
C LEU A 503 30.47 -27.32 12.94
N PHE A 504 30.55 -25.99 12.87
CA PHE A 504 31.16 -25.29 11.74
C PHE A 504 32.70 -25.30 11.79
N THR A 505 33.31 -25.31 12.98
CA THR A 505 34.75 -25.59 13.14
C THR A 505 35.10 -26.99 12.60
N LYS A 506 34.24 -28.00 12.84
CA LYS A 506 34.42 -29.37 12.33
C LYS A 506 34.32 -29.44 10.81
N VAL A 507 33.35 -28.76 10.19
CA VAL A 507 33.24 -28.68 8.71
C VAL A 507 34.53 -28.13 8.11
N MET A 508 35.00 -26.97 8.60
CA MET A 508 36.21 -26.34 8.05
C MET A 508 37.44 -27.26 8.20
N ARG A 509 37.64 -27.86 9.38
CA ARG A 509 38.73 -28.82 9.62
C ARG A 509 38.67 -30.04 8.69
N SER A 510 37.48 -30.55 8.40
CA SER A 510 37.28 -31.67 7.47
C SER A 510 37.53 -31.30 5.99
N SER A 511 37.29 -30.04 5.62
CA SER A 511 37.58 -29.51 4.27
C SER A 511 39.04 -29.06 4.08
N GLY A 512 39.83 -28.98 5.16
CA GLY A 512 41.16 -28.36 5.14
C GLY A 512 41.14 -26.82 5.17
N ASP A 513 39.97 -26.23 5.38
CA ASP A 513 39.75 -24.79 5.49
C ASP A 513 40.22 -24.23 6.83
N VAL A 514 40.69 -22.98 6.81
CA VAL A 514 41.09 -22.21 7.99
C VAL A 514 40.21 -20.97 8.19
N ASP A 515 40.05 -20.55 9.45
CA ASP A 515 39.33 -19.33 9.83
C ASP A 515 40.28 -18.11 9.75
N ASP A 516 40.65 -17.79 8.50
CA ASP A 516 41.57 -16.71 8.13
C ASP A 516 40.85 -15.36 7.91
N GLY A 517 39.51 -15.36 7.95
CA GLY A 517 38.69 -14.20 7.63
C GLY A 517 38.67 -13.81 6.14
N VAL A 518 39.12 -14.69 5.23
CA VAL A 518 39.09 -14.48 3.78
C VAL A 518 37.83 -15.14 3.21
N PHE A 519 36.77 -14.33 3.11
CA PHE A 519 35.47 -14.70 2.56
C PHE A 519 35.42 -14.49 1.03
N ASP A 520 34.38 -15.02 0.39
CA ASP A 520 34.18 -14.94 -1.07
C ASP A 520 34.20 -13.48 -1.57
N TRP A 521 33.64 -12.55 -0.80
CA TRP A 521 33.61 -11.12 -1.12
C TRP A 521 34.97 -10.42 -1.02
N ASN A 522 35.98 -11.04 -0.37
CA ASN A 522 37.36 -10.57 -0.42
C ASN A 522 38.07 -11.01 -1.72
N LEU A 523 37.56 -12.03 -2.41
CA LEU A 523 38.15 -12.63 -3.62
C LEU A 523 37.56 -12.07 -4.93
N LEU A 524 36.46 -11.29 -4.86
CA LEU A 524 35.88 -10.58 -6.01
C LEU A 524 36.89 -9.65 -6.70
N ASN A 525 36.60 -9.28 -7.95
CA ASN A 525 37.41 -8.34 -8.75
C ASN A 525 38.91 -8.73 -8.79
N ASP A 526 39.19 -10.00 -9.13
CA ASP A 526 40.55 -10.56 -9.25
C ASP A 526 41.39 -10.41 -7.96
N GLY A 527 40.74 -10.53 -6.80
CA GLY A 527 41.35 -10.31 -5.48
C GLY A 527 41.35 -8.86 -4.99
N GLY A 528 40.80 -7.91 -5.77
CA GLY A 528 40.56 -6.53 -5.33
C GLY A 528 39.40 -6.36 -4.35
N GLY A 529 38.65 -7.43 -4.06
CA GLY A 529 37.52 -7.48 -3.16
C GLY A 529 36.30 -6.70 -3.64
N TRP A 530 35.22 -6.76 -2.86
CA TRP A 530 33.98 -6.03 -3.13
C TRP A 530 34.16 -4.50 -3.14
N GLU A 531 35.16 -3.97 -2.43
CA GLU A 531 35.48 -2.53 -2.38
C GLU A 531 35.79 -1.96 -3.77
N ALA A 532 36.48 -2.73 -4.63
CA ALA A 532 36.80 -2.33 -6.00
C ALA A 532 35.55 -2.14 -6.90
N SER A 533 34.42 -2.76 -6.56
CA SER A 533 33.13 -2.55 -7.23
C SER A 533 32.56 -1.14 -7.01
N VAL A 534 32.99 -0.45 -5.94
CA VAL A 534 32.48 0.87 -5.54
C VAL A 534 33.26 2.02 -6.20
N GLY A 535 34.51 1.75 -6.63
CA GLY A 535 35.46 2.78 -7.07
C GLY A 535 35.39 3.22 -8.54
N ARG A 536 34.62 2.53 -9.40
CA ARG A 536 34.51 2.92 -10.82
C ARG A 536 33.45 4.02 -10.99
N PRO A 537 33.80 5.20 -11.58
CA PRO A 537 32.78 6.14 -12.02
C PRO A 537 31.91 5.46 -13.08
N GLN A 538 30.60 5.38 -12.84
CA GLN A 538 29.67 5.03 -13.91
C GLN A 538 29.66 6.19 -14.91
N VAL A 539 30.39 6.02 -16.02
CA VAL A 539 30.11 6.73 -17.26
C VAL A 539 28.60 6.57 -17.51
N PRO A 540 27.80 7.65 -17.58
CA PRO A 540 26.39 7.53 -17.86
C PRO A 540 26.24 6.76 -19.19
N PRO A 541 25.52 5.63 -19.22
CA PRO A 541 25.43 4.85 -20.45
C PRO A 541 24.83 5.73 -21.54
N GLN A 542 25.56 5.86 -22.66
CA GLN A 542 24.98 6.43 -23.88
C GLN A 542 23.68 5.68 -24.15
N ILE A 543 22.63 6.41 -24.52
CA ILE A 543 21.25 5.90 -24.54
C ILE A 543 21.04 5.00 -25.77
N GLN A 544 21.63 3.81 -25.74
CA GLN A 544 21.10 2.65 -26.42
C GLN A 544 19.84 2.19 -25.67
N GLN A 545 18.78 1.94 -26.42
CA GLN A 545 17.44 1.81 -25.87
C GLN A 545 17.30 0.46 -25.14
N PRO A 546 16.71 0.42 -23.92
CA PRO A 546 16.48 -0.84 -23.22
C PRO A 546 15.49 -1.71 -23.99
N ASP A 547 15.89 -2.95 -24.28
CA ASP A 547 15.08 -3.89 -25.05
C ASP A 547 13.78 -4.24 -24.30
N ARG A 548 12.64 -4.14 -25.01
CA ARG A 548 11.31 -3.94 -24.42
C ARG A 548 10.64 -5.22 -23.90
N ARG A 549 11.43 -6.22 -23.48
CA ARG A 549 10.93 -7.57 -23.13
C ARG A 549 10.75 -7.85 -21.64
N ARG A 550 11.27 -7.03 -20.72
CA ARG A 550 11.22 -7.32 -19.26
C ARG A 550 10.06 -6.73 -18.45
N ASP A 551 9.30 -5.77 -18.99
CA ASP A 551 8.19 -5.12 -18.25
C ASP A 551 6.79 -5.73 -18.48
N GLN A 552 6.60 -6.59 -19.49
CA GLN A 552 5.28 -7.16 -19.76
C GLN A 552 4.84 -8.21 -18.72
N ASP A 553 5.75 -9.06 -18.23
CA ASP A 553 5.38 -10.14 -17.32
C ASP A 553 4.96 -9.67 -15.91
N ARG A 554 5.44 -8.51 -15.46
CA ARG A 554 4.99 -7.89 -14.19
C ARG A 554 3.57 -7.30 -14.25
N ARG A 555 2.92 -7.26 -15.43
CA ARG A 555 1.50 -6.91 -15.58
C ARG A 555 0.62 -8.08 -16.05
N ARG A 556 1.19 -9.24 -16.41
CA ARG A 556 0.43 -10.38 -16.93
C ARG A 556 -0.06 -11.38 -15.87
N SER A 557 0.42 -11.31 -14.63
CA SER A 557 0.00 -12.19 -13.54
C SER A 557 -1.29 -11.74 -12.81
N GLY A 558 -2.17 -10.99 -13.47
CA GLY A 558 -3.35 -10.33 -12.86
C GLY A 558 -4.68 -10.51 -13.61
N ALA A 559 -4.70 -11.24 -14.73
CA ALA A 559 -5.91 -11.53 -15.49
C ALA A 559 -5.94 -13.01 -15.88
N GLY A 560 -6.89 -13.77 -15.32
CA GLY A 560 -7.25 -15.09 -15.82
C GLY A 560 -8.33 -14.95 -16.89
N ASN A 561 -8.21 -15.67 -18.00
CA ASN A 561 -9.23 -15.68 -19.03
C ASN A 561 -10.51 -16.35 -18.50
N VAL A 562 -11.62 -15.60 -18.50
CA VAL A 562 -12.97 -16.17 -18.45
C VAL A 562 -13.51 -16.14 -19.88
N VAL A 563 -13.85 -17.32 -20.42
CA VAL A 563 -14.42 -17.43 -21.76
C VAL A 563 -15.95 -17.26 -21.67
N PRO A 564 -16.56 -16.31 -22.41
CA PRO A 564 -18.00 -16.22 -22.50
C PRO A 564 -18.58 -17.27 -23.46
N PRO A 565 -19.77 -17.83 -23.21
CA PRO A 565 -20.42 -18.75 -24.15
C PRO A 565 -20.98 -18.00 -25.37
N SER A 566 -20.91 -18.64 -26.54
CA SER A 566 -21.54 -18.15 -27.79
C SER A 566 -23.07 -18.34 -27.78
N PRO A 567 -23.83 -17.54 -28.55
CA PRO A 567 -25.29 -17.44 -28.39
C PRO A 567 -26.08 -18.56 -29.09
N ALA A 568 -27.22 -18.93 -28.50
CA ALA A 568 -28.25 -19.77 -29.12
C ALA A 568 -29.31 -18.93 -29.84
N LEU A 569 -30.00 -19.54 -30.82
CA LEU A 569 -30.88 -18.83 -31.78
C LEU A 569 -32.23 -18.35 -31.19
N VAL A 570 -32.74 -17.27 -31.78
CA VAL A 570 -34.08 -16.69 -31.54
C VAL A 570 -35.16 -17.42 -32.35
N ARG A 571 -36.37 -17.61 -31.80
CA ARG A 571 -37.58 -17.82 -32.63
C ARG A 571 -38.89 -17.26 -32.04
N HIS A 572 -39.46 -16.32 -32.81
CA HIS A 572 -40.80 -15.69 -32.82
C HIS A 572 -41.95 -16.08 -31.87
N GLY A 573 -42.56 -15.04 -31.27
CA GLY A 573 -44.01 -14.76 -31.34
C GLY A 573 -44.94 -15.36 -30.27
N SER A 574 -46.20 -14.90 -30.09
CA SER A 574 -46.85 -13.66 -30.58
C SER A 574 -48.19 -13.39 -29.85
N LYS A 575 -48.63 -12.11 -29.75
CA LYS A 575 -49.99 -11.63 -29.33
C LYS A 575 -50.39 -11.92 -27.85
N GLY A 576 -51.20 -11.10 -27.15
CA GLY A 576 -51.67 -9.72 -27.40
C GLY A 576 -52.99 -9.36 -26.65
N ARG A 577 -53.27 -8.04 -26.51
CA ARG A 577 -54.58 -7.37 -26.27
C ARG A 577 -55.01 -7.00 -24.81
N LYS A 578 -55.12 -5.68 -24.57
CA LYS A 578 -56.01 -4.82 -23.72
C LYS A 578 -57.02 -5.55 -22.78
N GLY A 579 -57.26 -5.18 -21.51
CA GLY A 579 -57.58 -3.87 -20.88
C GLY A 579 -59.05 -3.88 -20.34
N PRO A 580 -59.67 -2.83 -19.72
CA PRO A 580 -59.19 -1.53 -19.21
C PRO A 580 -59.86 -1.05 -17.85
N ASN A 581 -59.79 0.27 -17.54
CA ASN A 581 -60.65 1.11 -16.67
C ASN A 581 -60.45 1.19 -15.12
N GLY A 582 -60.55 2.42 -14.56
CA GLY A 582 -60.75 2.71 -13.11
C GLY A 582 -60.02 3.95 -12.52
N VAL A 583 -60.57 5.17 -12.66
CA VAL A 583 -60.04 6.49 -12.17
C VAL A 583 -61.27 7.34 -11.78
N PRO A 584 -61.35 8.13 -10.66
CA PRO A 584 -60.48 9.26 -10.25
C PRO A 584 -60.14 9.35 -8.73
N GLY A 585 -59.43 10.36 -8.18
CA GLY A 585 -58.98 11.65 -8.75
C GLY A 585 -57.86 12.39 -7.98
N THR A 586 -57.64 13.65 -8.38
CA THR A 586 -56.47 14.55 -8.11
C THR A 586 -56.81 15.68 -7.11
N PRO A 587 -55.92 16.67 -6.78
CA PRO A 587 -54.49 16.90 -7.11
C PRO A 587 -53.61 16.94 -5.81
N THR A 588 -52.42 17.55 -5.64
CA THR A 588 -51.55 18.49 -6.40
C THR A 588 -50.08 18.38 -5.90
N GLY A 589 -49.09 18.93 -6.64
CA GLY A 589 -47.76 19.27 -6.09
C GLY A 589 -46.57 18.53 -6.74
N GLN A 590 -45.93 19.13 -7.75
CA GLN A 590 -44.90 18.47 -8.56
C GLN A 590 -43.47 18.69 -8.05
N TYR A 591 -42.73 17.60 -7.88
CA TYR A 591 -41.25 17.57 -7.90
C TYR A 591 -40.78 17.04 -9.27
N MET A 592 -39.66 17.55 -9.79
CA MET A 592 -38.98 16.92 -10.93
C MET A 592 -38.06 15.77 -10.48
N PRO A 593 -37.93 14.67 -11.25
CA PRO A 593 -37.10 13.53 -10.88
C PRO A 593 -35.61 13.73 -11.23
N PRO A 594 -34.67 13.09 -10.51
CA PRO A 594 -33.27 12.98 -10.91
C PRO A 594 -33.08 12.23 -12.24
N SER A 595 -31.97 12.50 -12.93
CA SER A 595 -31.65 11.89 -14.22
C SER A 595 -31.48 10.37 -14.15
N ALA A 596 -31.93 9.66 -15.19
CA ALA A 596 -32.17 8.23 -15.16
C ALA A 596 -30.90 7.37 -14.93
N VAL A 597 -30.94 6.54 -13.88
CA VAL A 597 -30.16 5.29 -13.83
C VAL A 597 -30.94 4.23 -14.61
N ALA A 598 -30.31 3.64 -15.63
CA ALA A 598 -30.95 2.59 -16.43
C ALA A 598 -31.00 1.26 -15.66
N GLN A 599 -32.09 1.01 -14.92
CA GLN A 599 -32.38 -0.28 -14.28
C GLN A 599 -33.41 -1.07 -15.09
N MET A 600 -33.04 -2.28 -15.51
CA MET A 600 -33.99 -3.26 -16.04
C MET A 600 -34.70 -3.95 -14.87
N ASN A 601 -36.03 -3.93 -14.85
CA ASN A 601 -36.82 -4.55 -13.78
C ASN A 601 -36.79 -6.08 -13.85
N ALA A 602 -36.34 -6.72 -12.77
CA ALA A 602 -36.64 -8.12 -12.47
C ALA A 602 -37.74 -8.18 -11.39
N PRO A 603 -38.76 -9.04 -11.50
CA PRO A 603 -39.89 -9.05 -10.58
C PRO A 603 -39.56 -9.75 -9.25
N ASN A 604 -39.82 -9.07 -8.14
CA ASN A 604 -39.87 -9.70 -6.82
C ASN A 604 -41.05 -10.67 -6.72
N ARG A 605 -40.85 -11.81 -6.03
CA ARG A 605 -41.94 -12.69 -5.58
C ARG A 605 -41.75 -13.11 -4.11
N MET A 606 -42.83 -13.59 -3.52
CA MET A 606 -43.07 -13.53 -2.08
C MET A 606 -42.47 -14.70 -1.28
N SER A 607 -42.48 -14.55 0.04
CA SER A 607 -41.99 -15.48 1.06
C SER A 607 -42.69 -16.84 1.08
N GLY A 608 -41.93 -17.87 1.45
CA GLY A 608 -42.39 -19.23 1.79
C GLY A 608 -41.57 -19.80 2.97
N PRO A 609 -42.05 -20.85 3.65
CA PRO A 609 -41.53 -21.29 4.96
C PRO A 609 -40.24 -22.14 4.89
N PRO A 610 -39.49 -22.28 6.01
CA PRO A 610 -38.25 -23.06 6.06
C PRO A 610 -38.50 -24.57 6.20
N GLN A 611 -37.56 -25.36 5.69
CA GLN A 611 -37.38 -26.79 6.02
C GLN A 611 -35.90 -27.07 6.32
N GLN A 612 -35.64 -28.18 7.01
CA GLN A 612 -34.41 -28.40 7.78
C GLN A 612 -33.97 -29.87 7.71
N HIS A 613 -32.65 -30.12 7.67
CA HIS A 613 -32.01 -31.45 7.82
C HIS A 613 -32.29 -32.49 6.69
N PRO A 614 -31.60 -33.65 6.64
CA PRO A 614 -30.52 -34.17 7.51
C PRO A 614 -29.22 -34.60 6.79
N TYR A 615 -28.31 -35.22 7.58
CA TYR A 615 -27.12 -35.98 7.21
C TYR A 615 -25.89 -35.26 6.63
N ALA A 616 -24.94 -35.00 7.54
CA ALA A 616 -23.53 -35.24 7.29
C ALA A 616 -23.12 -36.60 7.90
N SER A 617 -22.19 -37.33 7.29
CA SER A 617 -21.09 -38.06 7.98
C SER A 617 -20.20 -38.91 7.05
N ALA A 618 -18.92 -39.02 7.44
CA ALA A 618 -17.99 -40.13 7.25
C ALA A 618 -17.71 -40.73 5.84
N GLY A 619 -16.50 -40.42 5.32
CA GLY A 619 -15.39 -41.39 5.36
C GLY A 619 -15.22 -42.39 4.21
N GLY A 620 -13.97 -42.59 3.78
CA GLY A 620 -13.54 -43.67 2.88
C GLY A 620 -12.60 -43.20 1.75
N TYR A 621 -11.33 -43.58 1.83
CA TYR A 621 -10.35 -43.52 0.73
C TYR A 621 -9.61 -44.87 0.71
N ASP A 622 -9.38 -45.43 -0.48
CA ASP A 622 -8.30 -46.41 -0.70
C ASP A 622 -7.85 -46.47 -2.18
N TYR A 623 -6.75 -47.18 -2.46
CA TYR A 623 -5.85 -46.94 -3.62
C TYR A 623 -6.03 -47.83 -4.88
N ALA A 624 -5.78 -47.22 -6.06
CA ALA A 624 -4.91 -47.72 -7.16
C ALA A 624 -4.72 -46.56 -8.18
N ALA A 625 -3.56 -46.14 -8.73
CA ALA A 625 -2.23 -46.72 -9.03
C ALA A 625 -2.07 -47.28 -10.46
N ALA A 626 -1.44 -46.50 -11.37
CA ALA A 626 -0.74 -46.94 -12.60
C ALA A 626 -0.02 -45.77 -13.35
N ASP A 627 1.31 -45.68 -13.18
CA ASP A 627 2.40 -45.53 -14.17
C ASP A 627 2.54 -44.36 -15.20
N GLU A 628 3.80 -44.24 -15.64
CA GLU A 628 4.53 -43.17 -16.37
C GLU A 628 4.93 -43.63 -17.82
N PRO A 629 5.82 -42.98 -18.63
CA PRO A 629 6.16 -41.55 -18.85
C PRO A 629 6.31 -41.21 -20.39
N TYR A 630 7.36 -40.45 -20.76
CA TYR A 630 7.78 -39.91 -22.09
C TYR A 630 7.00 -38.70 -22.64
N GLY A 631 7.63 -37.76 -23.36
CA GLY A 631 9.06 -37.59 -23.66
C GLY A 631 9.34 -36.35 -24.54
N GLN A 632 10.53 -35.76 -24.45
CA GLN A 632 10.95 -34.64 -25.31
C GLN A 632 11.68 -35.14 -26.57
N GLN A 633 11.45 -34.51 -27.73
CA GLN A 633 12.54 -34.12 -28.64
C GLN A 633 12.13 -33.09 -29.69
N GLN A 634 13.13 -32.36 -30.19
CA GLN A 634 13.04 -31.44 -31.34
C GLN A 634 13.49 -32.18 -32.60
N TYR A 635 13.02 -31.79 -33.79
CA TYR A 635 13.84 -31.91 -35.01
C TYR A 635 13.56 -30.78 -36.02
N ARG A 636 14.38 -30.73 -37.06
CA ARG A 636 14.65 -29.56 -37.92
C ARG A 636 15.02 -30.04 -39.33
N GLY A 637 14.46 -29.39 -40.35
CA GLY A 637 15.09 -29.31 -41.69
C GLY A 637 14.50 -30.19 -42.81
N GLU A 638 13.93 -29.49 -43.80
CA GLU A 638 14.24 -29.59 -45.24
C GLU A 638 13.84 -30.80 -46.13
N ALA A 639 13.43 -30.40 -47.35
CA ALA A 639 13.55 -31.08 -48.66
C ALA A 639 12.84 -32.43 -48.93
N GLY A 640 11.79 -32.35 -49.77
CA GLY A 640 11.22 -33.45 -50.56
C GLY A 640 10.59 -32.89 -51.84
N VAL A 641 10.76 -33.55 -52.99
CA VAL A 641 10.57 -32.94 -54.33
C VAL A 641 9.38 -33.51 -55.10
N SER A 642 8.59 -32.61 -55.70
CA SER A 642 7.63 -32.78 -56.81
C SER A 642 6.46 -33.78 -56.68
N GLN A 643 5.26 -33.29 -57.01
CA GLN A 643 4.57 -33.76 -58.23
C GLN A 643 3.65 -32.66 -58.79
N THR A 644 3.22 -32.83 -60.04
CA THR A 644 2.65 -31.77 -60.91
C THR A 644 1.11 -31.72 -60.90
N GLY A 645 0.55 -30.51 -61.04
CA GLY A 645 -0.89 -30.33 -61.26
C GLY A 645 -1.30 -28.86 -61.47
N ASP A 646 -1.21 -28.36 -62.70
CA ASP A 646 -1.73 -27.04 -63.08
C ASP A 646 -3.26 -27.03 -63.13
N PHE A 647 -3.90 -26.06 -62.46
CA PHE A 647 -5.23 -25.57 -62.84
C PHE A 647 -5.49 -24.13 -62.36
N ASN A 648 -5.79 -23.24 -63.31
CA ASN A 648 -6.38 -21.90 -63.17
C ASN A 648 -5.80 -20.94 -62.11
N GLN A 649 -5.01 -19.96 -62.57
CA GLN A 649 -4.86 -18.69 -61.87
C GLN A 649 -6.19 -17.90 -61.89
N GLN A 650 -6.72 -17.59 -60.70
CA GLN A 650 -7.53 -16.38 -60.52
C GLN A 650 -6.66 -15.35 -59.80
N GLN A 651 -6.47 -14.18 -60.43
CA GLN A 651 -5.71 -13.08 -59.83
C GLN A 651 -6.53 -12.42 -58.73
N ILE A 652 -6.28 -12.81 -57.48
CA ILE A 652 -6.75 -12.05 -56.31
C ILE A 652 -5.86 -10.82 -56.18
N HIS A 653 -6.38 -9.66 -56.53
CA HIS A 653 -5.79 -8.37 -56.17
C HIS A 653 -5.98 -8.14 -54.66
N GLU A 654 -4.99 -8.53 -53.85
CA GLU A 654 -4.90 -8.03 -52.48
C GLU A 654 -4.53 -6.54 -52.51
N GLU A 655 -5.46 -5.66 -52.12
CA GLU A 655 -5.07 -4.29 -51.75
C GLU A 655 -4.13 -4.35 -50.55
N PRO A 656 -3.03 -3.55 -50.53
CA PRO A 656 -2.20 -3.46 -49.33
C PRO A 656 -3.04 -2.89 -48.17
N PRO A 657 -2.87 -3.42 -46.93
CA PRO A 657 -3.74 -3.07 -45.82
C PRO A 657 -3.66 -1.57 -45.51
N LYS A 658 -4.75 -0.85 -45.79
CA LYS A 658 -4.90 0.59 -45.51
C LYS A 658 -4.67 0.83 -44.02
N PRO A 659 -3.80 1.78 -43.63
CA PRO A 659 -3.50 2.02 -42.22
C PRO A 659 -4.71 2.64 -41.50
N SER A 660 -5.49 1.80 -40.83
CA SER A 660 -6.71 2.16 -40.11
C SER A 660 -6.40 2.93 -38.82
N LEU A 661 -6.15 4.24 -38.98
CA LEU A 661 -6.10 5.19 -37.87
C LEU A 661 -7.48 5.27 -37.20
N LEU A 662 -7.64 4.57 -36.08
CA LEU A 662 -8.85 4.59 -35.26
C LEU A 662 -9.24 6.02 -34.89
N ARG A 663 -10.51 6.37 -35.15
CA ARG A 663 -11.14 7.62 -34.75
C ARG A 663 -11.65 7.45 -33.31
N ILE A 664 -10.92 8.05 -32.38
CA ILE A 664 -11.14 7.91 -30.94
C ILE A 664 -11.70 9.21 -30.37
N LEU A 665 -12.87 9.13 -29.73
CA LEU A 665 -13.41 10.24 -28.93
C LEU A 665 -13.08 10.04 -27.46
N THR A 666 -12.53 11.07 -26.81
CA THR A 666 -12.52 11.18 -25.34
C THR A 666 -13.58 12.20 -24.91
N CYS A 667 -14.73 11.74 -24.44
CA CYS A 667 -15.82 12.61 -24.01
C CYS A 667 -15.85 12.75 -22.48
N ARG A 668 -16.44 13.85 -22.01
CA ARG A 668 -16.90 14.01 -20.63
C ARG A 668 -18.42 14.09 -20.66
N CYS A 669 -19.07 13.23 -19.91
CA CYS A 669 -20.50 13.33 -19.61
C CYS A 669 -20.73 14.29 -18.43
#